data_AF-A0A378I979-F1
#
_entry.id   AF-A0A378I979-F1
#
_cell.length_a   1.000
_cell.length_b   1.000
_cell.length_c   1.000
_cell.angle_alpha   90.00
_cell.angle_beta   90.00
_cell.angle_gamma   90.00
#
_symmetry.space_group_name_H-M   'P 1'
#
loop_
_entity.id
_entity.type
_entity.pdbx_description
1 polymer ?
#
loop_
_entity_poly.entity_id
_entity_poly.type
_entity_poly.pdbx_seq_one_letter_code
_entity_poly.pdbx_strand_id
1 'polypeptide(L)'
;MSKTKIVKLILNDKKSNRHIFKKIDRWFSRKPGLMNIRFNSNSGVTGLSLFEYLLENNRESVVLMLIDAEKLWLTLLHKDSEMQNLIHYLVKKEQDNSRLLSTILRHCPGLLNEPTKNGDTALHLAVRAGHVWAIKVLAMHEKISLLQKNNDGKTVFDLAAGNRVLLSALVSKELNHAGSQSLGACNLSFPSTRAEIKRDFSKFCSPALKSNVLPVALENSDMWTWQELLKLKKRNSPQFEDQYGSLDEPSCNFLDLIKYYTKSSSAEYLKYLSQFIHRVKQTSLSQSQLGSVILHNEGSEEVLLGLLYVLQPIVEEESRRLYERHFQLIQDSLQQIIIDGFLQKHTKGEMPVFPGLDADGLELLKGLWVITEMEDLISENGHFLIEKLNQRILGLQQEYTFEEILAGLRLLYPKLNGRQKMLSQYINWQLIYYNASIGNLPQNPSFQQELDSFTQCSLQFSEGMGIVLNKTSNEVANLHNSPLFRNYRQLVAWLNHPEIPKKRISFDKLVDSALKKKPAERGAEVELVAHELRTLTREFYRRVSPQEFSHCNWTKKEASSKSSTIVQYTDYFNKLNDYFIQKILTQKSRDVSNALQLLLQIAQSLCNFEGEQEADLHHLMLMASILNSHRIMRLKQEYMSPADQEICDELDELVSGAGNFNRLRQVTNAFDSSLPFFPGILTDITMGIEGNPELVPKAEQLGAVLIKVFQKKYKNQFKLHNFRTDITALLGDYQLSNEEELSHESYMLYPKNEVLDLSVINFETITPILERLNEKFLAEGLLPKIKLGKNFYFPEQCLKKILSAFQKWVKSIPSLSEEQYQLLQKTVFALKESISRALEIYNNSYVKKMEYPQLADNQYDNYFQTFSLHMERIKGSALNKGALDSPRAALNKLKTQLLFFGSSRSMPGEESPRRPQSLKQAESGSALQKEARCKSTPPVLDGISVGEMTASLTPIEETIFMSVIGKPPL
;
A
#
# COMPACT_ATOMS: atom_id res chain seq x y z
N MET A 1 -36.97 8.17 53.65
CA MET A 1 -37.87 8.65 52.58
C MET A 1 -38.64 7.45 52.05
N SER A 2 -39.86 7.65 51.55
CA SER A 2 -40.76 6.57 51.11
C SER A 2 -40.94 6.58 49.60
N LYS A 3 -41.27 5.41 49.02
CA LYS A 3 -41.73 5.23 47.62
C LYS A 3 -42.78 6.29 47.23
N THR A 4 -43.73 6.56 48.12
CA THR A 4 -44.79 7.58 47.96
C THR A 4 -44.29 9.02 47.77
N LYS A 5 -43.10 9.40 48.26
CA LYS A 5 -42.52 10.74 48.02
C LYS A 5 -41.81 10.85 46.66
N ILE A 6 -41.36 9.73 46.08
CA ILE A 6 -40.79 9.68 44.73
C ILE A 6 -41.92 9.70 43.69
N VAL A 7 -42.95 8.87 43.88
CA VAL A 7 -44.18 8.87 43.07
C VAL A 7 -44.80 10.28 42.99
N LYS A 8 -45.03 10.95 44.14
CA LYS A 8 -45.56 12.33 44.19
C LYS A 8 -44.65 13.43 43.61
N LEU A 9 -43.40 13.11 43.25
CA LEU A 9 -42.50 14.03 42.53
C LEU A 9 -42.58 13.82 41.00
N ILE A 10 -42.68 12.57 40.55
CA ILE A 10 -42.70 12.19 39.13
C ILE A 10 -44.07 12.53 38.51
N LEU A 11 -45.17 12.26 39.24
CA LEU A 11 -46.56 12.60 38.89
C LEU A 11 -46.91 14.08 39.10
N ASN A 12 -45.94 15.02 39.02
CA ASN A 12 -46.19 16.44 39.30
C ASN A 12 -45.82 17.31 38.09
N ASP A 13 -46.79 17.49 37.19
CA ASP A 13 -46.59 18.23 35.93
C ASP A 13 -46.25 19.71 36.13
N LYS A 14 -46.48 20.25 37.32
CA LYS A 14 -46.03 21.59 37.74
C LYS A 14 -44.56 21.62 38.20
N LYS A 15 -43.76 20.61 37.84
CA LYS A 15 -42.30 20.53 38.08
C LYS A 15 -41.57 20.16 36.80
N SER A 16 -40.62 21.01 36.41
CA SER A 16 -39.77 20.76 35.25
C SER A 16 -38.84 19.56 35.46
N ASN A 17 -38.50 18.87 34.36
CA ASN A 17 -37.62 17.70 34.38
C ASN A 17 -36.28 17.98 35.09
N ARG A 18 -35.73 19.19 34.96
CA ARG A 18 -34.49 19.62 35.67
C ARG A 18 -34.68 19.76 37.19
N HIS A 19 -35.89 20.09 37.68
CA HIS A 19 -36.21 20.10 39.12
C HIS A 19 -36.45 18.69 39.66
N ILE A 20 -37.08 17.81 38.88
CA ILE A 20 -37.27 16.39 39.20
C ILE A 20 -35.89 15.73 39.33
N PHE A 21 -35.03 15.85 38.31
CA PHE A 21 -33.64 15.39 38.31
C PHE A 21 -32.85 15.85 39.55
N LYS A 22 -32.76 17.18 39.80
CA LYS A 22 -32.02 17.73 40.95
C LYS A 22 -32.53 17.28 42.33
N LYS A 23 -33.78 16.81 42.44
CA LYS A 23 -34.31 16.21 43.66
C LYS A 23 -33.99 14.72 43.76
N ILE A 24 -34.19 13.97 42.68
CA ILE A 24 -33.89 12.53 42.58
C ILE A 24 -32.40 12.29 42.89
N ASP A 25 -31.50 13.02 42.22
CA ASP A 25 -30.05 12.98 42.45
C ASP A 25 -29.69 13.21 43.92
N ARG A 26 -30.12 14.36 44.49
CA ARG A 26 -29.91 14.73 45.90
C ARG A 26 -30.47 13.71 46.90
N TRP A 27 -31.51 12.95 46.53
CA TRP A 27 -32.06 11.90 47.38
C TRP A 27 -31.22 10.63 47.33
N PHE A 28 -30.72 10.24 46.16
CA PHE A 28 -29.83 9.09 46.01
C PHE A 28 -28.44 9.31 46.59
N SER A 29 -27.82 10.49 46.43
CA SER A 29 -26.56 10.83 47.11
C SER A 29 -26.66 10.78 48.64
N ARG A 30 -27.88 10.87 49.19
CA ARG A 30 -28.13 10.81 50.64
C ARG A 30 -28.54 9.42 51.14
N LYS A 31 -29.17 8.59 50.29
CA LYS A 31 -29.54 7.19 50.60
C LYS A 31 -29.54 6.32 49.33
N PRO A 32 -28.41 5.66 49.00
CA PRO A 32 -28.31 4.78 47.83
C PRO A 32 -29.32 3.62 47.82
N GLY A 33 -29.72 3.09 48.98
CA GLY A 33 -30.76 2.05 49.06
C GLY A 33 -32.14 2.44 48.50
N LEU A 34 -32.38 3.72 48.19
CA LEU A 34 -33.59 4.15 47.47
C LEU A 34 -33.57 3.77 45.98
N MET A 35 -32.41 3.45 45.40
CA MET A 35 -32.25 3.11 43.98
C MET A 35 -32.98 1.80 43.62
N ASN A 36 -32.97 0.83 44.54
CA ASN A 36 -33.57 -0.50 44.34
C ASN A 36 -35.09 -0.52 44.65
N ILE A 37 -35.73 0.64 44.86
CA ILE A 37 -37.18 0.73 45.09
C ILE A 37 -37.91 0.32 43.83
N ARG A 38 -38.74 -0.71 43.96
CA ARG A 38 -39.62 -1.21 42.90
C ARG A 38 -40.91 -0.42 42.83
N PHE A 39 -41.31 0.01 41.65
CA PHE A 39 -42.55 0.72 41.37
C PHE A 39 -43.61 -0.22 40.77
N ASN A 40 -44.83 0.28 40.64
CA ASN A 40 -45.96 -0.40 40.02
C ASN A 40 -46.52 0.58 38.98
N SER A 41 -46.88 0.12 37.79
CA SER A 41 -47.58 0.98 36.82
C SER A 41 -49.06 1.11 37.15
N ASN A 42 -49.68 2.14 36.60
CA ASN A 42 -51.14 2.28 36.54
C ASN A 42 -51.76 1.19 35.64
N SER A 43 -50.98 0.57 34.74
CA SER A 43 -51.38 -0.55 33.87
C SER A 43 -51.35 -1.94 34.55
N GLY A 44 -51.04 -2.00 35.86
CA GLY A 44 -50.99 -3.24 36.64
C GLY A 44 -49.63 -3.96 36.67
N VAL A 45 -48.69 -3.60 35.79
CA VAL A 45 -47.32 -4.15 35.81
C VAL A 45 -46.62 -3.84 37.15
N THR A 46 -45.87 -4.80 37.67
CA THR A 46 -45.17 -4.66 38.96
C THR A 46 -43.66 -4.89 38.82
N GLY A 47 -42.88 -4.44 39.80
CA GLY A 47 -41.43 -4.65 39.80
C GLY A 47 -40.63 -3.62 38.99
N LEU A 48 -41.25 -2.59 38.44
CA LEU A 48 -40.59 -1.55 37.64
C LEU A 48 -39.40 -0.93 38.39
N SER A 49 -38.29 -0.67 37.68
CA SER A 49 -37.23 0.22 38.14
C SER A 49 -37.69 1.68 38.14
N LEU A 50 -36.85 2.57 38.70
CA LEU A 50 -37.06 4.01 38.58
C LEU A 50 -37.09 4.46 37.10
N PHE A 51 -36.26 3.86 36.25
CA PHE A 51 -36.11 4.30 34.87
C PHE A 51 -37.33 3.91 34.02
N GLU A 52 -37.84 2.68 34.13
CA GLU A 52 -39.10 2.31 33.49
C GLU A 52 -40.25 3.20 33.99
N TYR A 53 -40.33 3.45 35.30
CA TYR A 53 -41.36 4.31 35.88
C TYR A 53 -41.24 5.79 35.45
N LEU A 54 -40.04 6.28 35.12
CA LEU A 54 -39.84 7.60 34.51
C LEU A 54 -40.28 7.63 33.03
N LEU A 55 -40.05 6.55 32.27
CA LEU A 55 -40.56 6.43 30.90
C LEU A 55 -42.09 6.33 30.88
N GLU A 56 -42.69 5.47 31.69
CA GLU A 56 -44.16 5.32 31.81
C GLU A 56 -44.86 6.69 31.97
N ASN A 57 -44.26 7.59 32.76
CA ASN A 57 -44.80 8.91 33.08
C ASN A 57 -44.23 10.07 32.24
N ASN A 58 -43.70 9.78 31.04
CA ASN A 58 -43.20 10.75 30.06
C ASN A 58 -42.17 11.75 30.63
N ARG A 59 -41.12 11.20 31.27
CA ARG A 59 -39.98 11.94 31.85
C ARG A 59 -38.65 11.54 31.21
N GLU A 60 -38.64 11.31 29.90
CA GLU A 60 -37.51 10.83 29.09
C GLU A 60 -36.25 11.69 29.27
N SER A 61 -36.38 13.02 29.30
CA SER A 61 -35.25 13.91 29.56
C SER A 61 -34.72 13.85 31.00
N VAL A 62 -35.48 13.31 31.97
CA VAL A 62 -34.95 12.96 33.31
C VAL A 62 -34.12 11.69 33.24
N VAL A 63 -34.56 10.69 32.46
CA VAL A 63 -33.78 9.45 32.20
C VAL A 63 -32.45 9.82 31.54
N LEU A 64 -32.47 10.63 30.48
CA LEU A 64 -31.25 11.11 29.81
C LEU A 64 -30.30 11.83 30.77
N MET A 65 -30.79 12.82 31.54
CA MET A 65 -29.96 13.54 32.52
C MET A 65 -29.39 12.64 33.64
N LEU A 66 -30.02 11.51 33.98
CA LEU A 66 -29.51 10.56 34.96
C LEU A 66 -28.39 9.68 34.36
N ILE A 67 -28.52 9.25 33.11
CA ILE A 67 -27.51 8.44 32.40
C ILE A 67 -26.30 9.31 32.03
N ASP A 68 -26.52 10.52 31.49
CA ASP A 68 -25.47 11.51 31.19
C ASP A 68 -24.68 11.96 32.46
N ALA A 69 -25.19 11.64 33.66
CA ALA A 69 -24.53 11.90 34.95
C ALA A 69 -23.85 10.66 35.56
N GLU A 70 -23.71 9.57 34.78
CA GLU A 70 -23.12 8.25 35.14
C GLU A 70 -23.69 7.60 36.41
N LYS A 71 -24.89 8.01 36.83
CA LYS A 71 -25.54 7.52 38.04
C LYS A 71 -26.57 6.45 37.69
N LEU A 72 -26.75 5.50 38.62
CA LEU A 72 -27.76 4.45 38.58
C LEU A 72 -27.57 3.37 37.49
N TRP A 73 -26.40 3.27 36.84
CA TRP A 73 -26.13 2.28 35.79
C TRP A 73 -26.57 0.84 36.12
N LEU A 74 -26.32 0.35 37.34
CA LEU A 74 -26.76 -0.98 37.79
C LEU A 74 -28.29 -1.21 37.77
N THR A 75 -29.10 -0.15 37.87
CA THR A 75 -30.57 -0.28 37.77
C THR A 75 -31.09 -0.22 36.33
N LEU A 76 -30.23 -0.02 35.33
CA LEU A 76 -30.55 -0.25 33.91
C LEU A 76 -30.59 -1.75 33.59
N LEU A 77 -29.83 -2.57 34.32
CA LEU A 77 -29.78 -4.04 34.23
C LEU A 77 -30.96 -4.72 34.94
N HIS A 78 -32.01 -3.98 35.26
CA HIS A 78 -33.21 -4.51 35.89
C HIS A 78 -34.26 -4.88 34.86
N LYS A 79 -35.04 -5.91 35.21
CA LYS A 79 -36.25 -6.31 34.52
C LYS A 79 -37.44 -6.16 35.45
N ASP A 80 -38.62 -5.97 34.86
CA ASP A 80 -39.92 -5.92 35.53
C ASP A 80 -40.53 -7.33 35.70
N SER A 81 -41.81 -7.42 36.09
CA SER A 81 -42.52 -8.70 36.20
C SER A 81 -42.68 -9.45 34.88
N GLU A 82 -42.53 -8.78 33.72
CA GLU A 82 -42.72 -9.31 32.36
C GLU A 82 -41.39 -9.58 31.63
N MET A 83 -40.27 -9.54 32.36
CA MET A 83 -38.90 -9.62 31.85
C MET A 83 -38.49 -8.48 30.90
N GLN A 84 -39.25 -7.38 30.86
CA GLN A 84 -38.91 -6.20 30.08
C GLN A 84 -37.83 -5.37 30.81
N ASN A 85 -36.79 -5.00 30.08
CA ASN A 85 -35.80 -4.00 30.50
C ASN A 85 -36.18 -2.60 29.97
N LEU A 86 -35.37 -1.59 30.29
CA LEU A 86 -35.63 -0.19 29.91
C LEU A 86 -35.85 0.03 28.40
N ILE A 87 -35.13 -0.71 27.54
CA ILE A 87 -35.23 -0.54 26.08
C ILE A 87 -36.63 -0.93 25.60
N HIS A 88 -37.20 -2.03 26.13
CA HIS A 88 -38.54 -2.53 25.80
C HIS A 88 -39.66 -1.54 26.12
N TYR A 89 -39.47 -0.66 27.10
CA TYR A 89 -40.38 0.45 27.40
C TYR A 89 -40.17 1.64 26.46
N LEU A 90 -38.91 1.98 26.15
CA LEU A 90 -38.57 3.13 25.31
C LEU A 90 -39.07 2.96 23.87
N VAL A 91 -38.90 1.76 23.29
CA VAL A 91 -39.27 1.46 21.90
C VAL A 91 -40.78 1.41 21.63
N LYS A 92 -41.61 1.53 22.67
CA LYS A 92 -43.08 1.62 22.55
C LYS A 92 -43.58 3.06 22.49
N LYS A 93 -42.76 4.05 22.87
CA LYS A 93 -43.16 5.45 22.91
C LYS A 93 -43.28 6.03 21.50
N GLU A 94 -44.37 6.72 21.24
CA GLU A 94 -44.66 7.39 19.96
C GLU A 94 -43.66 8.51 19.65
N GLN A 95 -43.14 9.19 20.69
CA GLN A 95 -42.16 10.25 20.56
C GLN A 95 -40.79 9.68 20.17
N ASP A 96 -40.15 10.27 19.17
CA ASP A 96 -38.78 9.94 18.77
C ASP A 96 -37.80 10.19 19.93
N ASN A 97 -37.26 9.10 20.45
CA ASN A 97 -36.28 9.09 21.52
C ASN A 97 -34.92 8.53 21.06
N SER A 98 -34.60 8.63 19.77
CA SER A 98 -33.37 8.10 19.14
C SER A 98 -32.10 8.46 19.92
N ARG A 99 -31.98 9.71 20.41
CA ARG A 99 -30.84 10.14 21.24
C ARG A 99 -30.74 9.39 22.56
N LEU A 100 -31.85 9.22 23.28
CA LEU A 100 -31.86 8.50 24.55
C LEU A 100 -31.56 7.01 24.32
N LEU A 101 -32.13 6.42 23.26
CA LEU A 101 -31.84 5.06 22.86
C LEU A 101 -30.35 4.87 22.51
N SER A 102 -29.75 5.77 21.70
CA SER A 102 -28.31 5.70 21.39
C SER A 102 -27.41 5.83 22.62
N THR A 103 -27.78 6.68 23.59
CA THR A 103 -27.05 6.79 24.86
C THR A 103 -27.16 5.48 25.66
N ILE A 104 -28.35 4.89 25.77
CA ILE A 104 -28.54 3.60 26.47
C ILE A 104 -27.71 2.49 25.82
N LEU A 105 -27.72 2.38 24.49
CA LEU A 105 -26.95 1.36 23.77
C LEU A 105 -25.44 1.52 23.95
N ARG A 106 -24.93 2.75 23.97
CA ARG A 106 -23.51 3.05 24.23
C ARG A 106 -23.05 2.57 25.61
N HIS A 107 -23.89 2.66 26.64
CA HIS A 107 -23.53 2.31 28.02
C HIS A 107 -23.93 0.87 28.42
N CYS A 108 -24.98 0.30 27.83
CA CYS A 108 -25.54 -1.00 28.21
C CYS A 108 -25.96 -1.87 26.99
N PRO A 109 -25.03 -2.21 26.08
CA PRO A 109 -25.35 -2.95 24.85
C PRO A 109 -25.86 -4.38 25.11
N GLY A 110 -25.60 -4.96 26.29
CA GLY A 110 -26.11 -6.29 26.68
C GLY A 110 -27.64 -6.37 26.83
N LEU A 111 -28.34 -5.24 26.92
CA LEU A 111 -29.81 -5.17 27.04
C LEU A 111 -30.55 -5.38 25.70
N LEU A 112 -29.82 -5.40 24.58
CA LEU A 112 -30.37 -5.24 23.22
C LEU A 112 -31.23 -6.43 22.75
N ASN A 113 -30.73 -7.65 22.95
CA ASN A 113 -31.35 -8.90 22.48
C ASN A 113 -32.07 -9.68 23.58
N GLU A 114 -32.19 -9.11 24.78
CA GLU A 114 -32.86 -9.79 25.89
C GLU A 114 -34.34 -10.03 25.55
N PRO A 115 -34.86 -11.26 25.67
CA PRO A 115 -36.27 -11.52 25.46
C PRO A 115 -37.11 -11.15 26.69
N THR A 116 -38.30 -10.63 26.43
CA THR A 116 -39.42 -10.62 27.40
C THR A 116 -39.95 -12.03 27.67
N LYS A 117 -40.94 -12.17 28.57
CA LYS A 117 -41.66 -13.45 28.77
C LYS A 117 -42.19 -14.07 27.46
N ASN A 118 -42.57 -13.23 26.49
CA ASN A 118 -43.16 -13.65 25.22
C ASN A 118 -42.10 -13.98 24.16
N GLY A 119 -40.81 -13.97 24.50
CA GLY A 119 -39.70 -14.12 23.56
C GLY A 119 -39.42 -12.88 22.71
N ASP A 120 -40.37 -11.93 22.63
CA ASP A 120 -40.18 -10.63 21.95
C ASP A 120 -38.96 -9.91 22.53
N THR A 121 -38.03 -9.50 21.67
CA THR A 121 -36.97 -8.53 22.00
C THR A 121 -37.46 -7.10 21.83
N ALA A 122 -36.65 -6.12 22.21
CA ALA A 122 -36.94 -4.71 21.97
C ALA A 122 -37.24 -4.40 20.49
N LEU A 123 -36.56 -5.07 19.54
CA LEU A 123 -36.83 -4.87 18.11
C LEU A 123 -38.17 -5.47 17.66
N HIS A 124 -38.59 -6.61 18.23
CA HIS A 124 -39.93 -7.17 17.99
C HIS A 124 -41.03 -6.19 18.45
N LEU A 125 -40.82 -5.53 19.60
CA LEU A 125 -41.77 -4.54 20.12
C LEU A 125 -41.75 -3.23 19.32
N ALA A 126 -40.58 -2.79 18.82
CA ALA A 126 -40.48 -1.64 17.92
C ALA A 126 -41.24 -1.88 16.59
N VAL A 127 -41.12 -3.10 16.02
CA VAL A 127 -41.87 -3.50 14.82
C VAL A 127 -43.38 -3.61 15.11
N ARG A 128 -43.78 -4.24 16.23
CA ARG A 128 -45.19 -4.33 16.65
C ARG A 128 -45.83 -2.94 16.90
N ALA A 129 -45.05 -1.96 17.34
CA ALA A 129 -45.50 -0.58 17.54
C ALA A 129 -45.48 0.27 16.25
N GLY A 130 -44.77 -0.17 15.19
CA GLY A 130 -44.58 0.59 13.95
C GLY A 130 -43.54 1.72 14.03
N HIS A 131 -42.73 1.77 15.09
CA HIS A 131 -41.87 2.92 15.41
C HIS A 131 -40.55 2.89 14.61
N VAL A 132 -40.62 3.38 13.37
CA VAL A 132 -39.52 3.45 12.39
C VAL A 132 -38.22 4.03 12.96
N TRP A 133 -38.31 5.05 13.83
CA TRP A 133 -37.14 5.66 14.47
C TRP A 133 -36.38 4.65 15.34
N ALA A 134 -37.11 3.88 16.15
CA ALA A 134 -36.55 2.87 17.05
C ALA A 134 -35.95 1.71 16.25
N ILE A 135 -36.65 1.25 15.19
CA ILE A 135 -36.16 0.19 14.31
C ILE A 135 -34.81 0.57 13.69
N LYS A 136 -34.68 1.78 13.13
CA LYS A 136 -33.42 2.23 12.51
C LYS A 136 -32.26 2.28 13.51
N VAL A 137 -32.47 2.86 14.70
CA VAL A 137 -31.41 2.96 15.72
C VAL A 137 -30.98 1.59 16.26
N LEU A 138 -31.93 0.64 16.42
CA LEU A 138 -31.62 -0.73 16.83
C LEU A 138 -30.90 -1.52 15.72
N ALA A 139 -31.39 -1.46 14.49
CA ALA A 139 -30.85 -2.20 13.35
C ALA A 139 -29.43 -1.76 12.97
N MET A 140 -29.07 -0.49 13.20
CA MET A 140 -27.70 -0.01 12.99
C MET A 140 -26.67 -0.65 13.94
N HIS A 141 -27.07 -1.05 15.15
CA HIS A 141 -26.14 -1.52 16.18
C HIS A 141 -25.56 -2.91 15.86
N GLU A 142 -24.23 -3.06 15.88
CA GLU A 142 -23.49 -4.26 15.42
C GLU A 142 -23.95 -5.59 16.05
N LYS A 143 -24.43 -5.54 17.29
CA LYS A 143 -24.79 -6.71 18.10
C LYS A 143 -26.29 -7.03 18.12
N ILE A 144 -27.11 -6.39 17.29
CA ILE A 144 -28.55 -6.71 17.18
C ILE A 144 -28.72 -8.12 16.60
N SER A 145 -29.70 -8.89 17.09
CA SER A 145 -30.12 -10.12 16.42
C SER A 145 -31.42 -9.89 15.65
N LEU A 146 -31.36 -9.99 14.31
CA LEU A 146 -32.51 -9.87 13.42
C LEU A 146 -33.20 -11.23 13.16
N LEU A 147 -32.49 -12.35 13.40
CA LEU A 147 -33.01 -13.71 13.22
C LEU A 147 -33.54 -14.37 14.50
N GLN A 148 -33.37 -13.74 15.66
CA GLN A 148 -33.95 -14.21 16.91
C GLN A 148 -35.48 -14.31 16.78
N LYS A 149 -36.04 -15.44 17.23
CA LYS A 149 -37.47 -15.70 17.21
C LYS A 149 -38.09 -15.49 18.58
N ASN A 150 -39.30 -14.96 18.59
CA ASN A 150 -40.13 -14.90 19.79
C ASN A 150 -40.84 -16.24 20.06
N ASN A 151 -41.67 -16.32 21.11
CA ASN A 151 -42.40 -17.55 21.46
C ASN A 151 -43.46 -17.96 20.42
N ASP A 152 -43.89 -17.04 19.53
CA ASP A 152 -44.76 -17.35 18.38
C ASP A 152 -43.97 -18.02 17.23
N GLY A 153 -42.65 -18.20 17.38
CA GLY A 153 -41.74 -18.71 16.35
C GLY A 153 -41.38 -17.67 15.27
N LYS A 154 -41.75 -16.40 15.46
CA LYS A 154 -41.61 -15.32 14.48
C LYS A 154 -40.38 -14.47 14.73
N THR A 155 -39.71 -14.07 13.65
CA THR A 155 -38.66 -13.04 13.64
C THR A 155 -39.24 -11.64 13.50
N VAL A 156 -38.38 -10.62 13.57
CA VAL A 156 -38.77 -9.22 13.29
C VAL A 156 -39.19 -8.99 11.83
N PHE A 157 -38.66 -9.79 10.89
CA PHE A 157 -39.08 -9.76 9.49
C PHE A 157 -40.46 -10.40 9.29
N ASP A 158 -40.75 -11.53 9.93
CA ASP A 158 -42.09 -12.15 9.92
C ASP A 158 -43.19 -11.21 10.45
N LEU A 159 -42.85 -10.37 11.45
CA LEU A 159 -43.75 -9.35 11.99
C LEU A 159 -43.88 -8.12 11.07
N ALA A 160 -42.85 -7.80 10.29
CA ALA A 160 -42.83 -6.66 9.38
C ALA A 160 -43.34 -6.98 7.95
N ALA A 161 -43.53 -8.25 7.60
CA ALA A 161 -43.79 -8.75 6.23
C ALA A 161 -44.89 -7.98 5.45
N GLY A 162 -45.95 -7.51 6.13
CA GLY A 162 -47.03 -6.73 5.51
C GLY A 162 -46.76 -5.23 5.35
N ASN A 163 -45.62 -4.71 5.80
CA ASN A 163 -45.34 -3.27 5.85
C ASN A 163 -43.93 -2.94 5.34
N ARG A 164 -43.85 -2.49 4.08
CA ARG A 164 -42.61 -2.08 3.40
C ARG A 164 -41.81 -1.01 4.14
N VAL A 165 -42.45 -0.12 4.92
CA VAL A 165 -41.74 0.93 5.66
C VAL A 165 -40.95 0.35 6.84
N LEU A 166 -41.49 -0.67 7.51
CA LEU A 166 -40.80 -1.36 8.61
C LEU A 166 -39.70 -2.28 8.08
N LEU A 167 -39.94 -2.97 6.96
CA LEU A 167 -38.92 -3.79 6.28
C LEU A 167 -37.74 -2.94 5.77
N SER A 168 -38.01 -1.80 5.14
CA SER A 168 -37.00 -0.82 4.72
C SER A 168 -36.20 -0.27 5.92
N ALA A 169 -36.85 -0.05 7.06
CA ALA A 169 -36.17 0.37 8.29
C ALA A 169 -35.25 -0.72 8.87
N LEU A 170 -35.65 -2.00 8.81
CA LEU A 170 -34.86 -3.14 9.27
C LEU A 170 -33.56 -3.32 8.45
N VAL A 171 -33.64 -3.22 7.11
CA VAL A 171 -32.48 -3.39 6.21
C VAL A 171 -31.69 -2.09 5.94
N SER A 172 -31.97 -1.03 6.71
CA SER A 172 -31.42 0.30 6.45
C SER A 172 -29.90 0.41 6.67
N LYS A 173 -29.32 -0.47 7.49
CA LYS A 173 -27.86 -0.56 7.71
C LYS A 173 -27.15 -1.09 6.46
N GLU A 174 -27.69 -2.16 5.88
CA GLU A 174 -27.19 -2.84 4.69
C GLU A 174 -27.25 -1.92 3.46
N LEU A 175 -28.34 -1.15 3.31
CA LEU A 175 -28.47 -0.15 2.26
C LEU A 175 -27.53 1.04 2.42
N ASN A 176 -27.26 1.48 3.65
CA ASN A 176 -26.25 2.51 3.91
C ASN A 176 -24.83 2.00 3.60
N HIS A 177 -24.52 0.75 3.96
CA HIS A 177 -23.24 0.11 3.62
C HIS A 177 -23.07 -0.03 2.11
N ALA A 178 -24.11 -0.47 1.40
CA ALA A 178 -24.17 -0.48 -0.06
C ALA A 178 -23.85 0.90 -0.66
N GLY A 179 -24.51 1.95 -0.17
CA GLY A 179 -24.27 3.33 -0.59
C GLY A 179 -22.81 3.76 -0.41
N SER A 180 -22.17 3.40 0.70
CA SER A 180 -20.75 3.72 0.95
C SER A 180 -19.75 3.01 0.02
N GLN A 181 -20.15 1.88 -0.56
CA GLN A 181 -19.35 1.12 -1.53
C GLN A 181 -19.53 1.60 -2.98
N SER A 182 -20.48 2.51 -3.23
CA SER A 182 -20.58 3.21 -4.50
C SER A 182 -19.30 4.00 -4.79
N LEU A 183 -18.67 3.76 -5.94
CA LEU A 183 -17.41 4.40 -6.33
C LEU A 183 -17.45 5.94 -6.28
N GLY A 184 -18.61 6.56 -6.49
CA GLY A 184 -18.83 8.00 -6.34
C GLY A 184 -18.88 8.51 -4.89
N ALA A 185 -19.16 7.63 -3.93
CA ALA A 185 -19.31 7.93 -2.50
C ALA A 185 -18.13 7.42 -1.63
N CYS A 186 -17.15 6.72 -2.22
CA CYS A 186 -15.99 6.16 -1.52
C CYS A 186 -14.98 7.24 -1.05
N ASN A 187 -15.36 8.05 -0.07
CA ASN A 187 -14.47 8.94 0.69
C ASN A 187 -14.04 8.26 1.99
N LEU A 188 -12.88 7.58 1.95
CA LEU A 188 -12.24 6.96 3.10
C LEU A 188 -11.43 8.01 3.88
N SER A 189 -12.14 9.00 4.42
CA SER A 189 -11.56 10.04 5.27
C SER A 189 -11.81 9.73 6.74
N PHE A 190 -10.81 9.19 7.43
CA PHE A 190 -10.79 9.06 8.89
C PHE A 190 -9.87 10.13 9.50
N PRO A 191 -10.40 11.26 10.03
CA PRO A 191 -9.57 12.38 10.48
C PRO A 191 -8.63 12.04 11.64
N SER A 192 -9.01 11.09 12.49
CA SER A 192 -8.14 10.53 13.54
C SER A 192 -6.91 9.85 12.95
N THR A 193 -7.11 8.92 12.01
CA THR A 193 -6.01 8.17 11.38
C THR A 193 -5.11 9.07 10.53
N ARG A 194 -5.66 10.09 9.85
CA ARG A 194 -4.87 11.13 9.18
C ARG A 194 -4.00 11.92 10.17
N ALA A 195 -4.46 12.16 11.40
CA ALA A 195 -3.70 12.86 12.44
C ALA A 195 -2.67 11.95 13.14
N GLU A 196 -2.99 10.67 13.33
CA GLU A 196 -2.08 9.65 13.88
C GLU A 196 -0.87 9.45 12.96
N ILE A 197 -1.09 9.26 11.65
CA ILE A 197 -0.01 9.11 10.65
C ILE A 197 0.93 10.33 10.65
N LYS A 198 0.38 11.55 10.68
CA LYS A 198 1.18 12.80 10.72
C LYS A 198 1.99 12.99 12.00
N ARG A 199 1.54 12.39 13.10
CA ARG A 199 2.25 12.39 14.38
C ARG A 199 3.35 11.34 14.39
N ASP A 200 3.06 10.14 13.89
CA ASP A 200 3.99 9.01 13.85
C ASP A 200 5.19 9.29 12.94
N PHE A 201 4.96 9.91 11.77
CA PHE A 201 6.00 10.23 10.77
C PHE A 201 6.35 11.73 10.74
N SER A 202 6.45 12.37 11.90
CA SER A 202 6.49 13.83 12.02
C SER A 202 7.75 14.50 11.43
N LYS A 203 8.91 13.83 11.42
CA LYS A 203 10.15 14.37 10.83
C LYS A 203 10.14 14.20 9.32
N PHE A 204 9.65 13.07 8.83
CA PHE A 204 9.43 12.82 7.42
C PHE A 204 8.39 13.78 6.82
N CYS A 205 7.29 14.04 7.54
CA CYS A 205 6.28 15.05 7.17
C CYS A 205 6.80 16.50 7.23
N SER A 206 7.90 16.78 7.95
CA SER A 206 8.39 18.16 8.12
C SER A 206 8.98 18.69 6.81
N PRO A 207 8.45 19.78 6.23
CA PRO A 207 8.90 20.27 4.93
C PRO A 207 10.35 20.77 5.01
N ALA A 208 11.27 20.00 4.42
CA ALA A 208 12.71 20.30 4.35
C ALA A 208 13.04 21.62 3.63
N LEU A 209 12.07 22.17 2.89
CA LEU A 209 12.10 23.50 2.30
C LEU A 209 10.88 24.27 2.77
N LYS A 210 11.10 25.45 3.38
CA LYS A 210 10.08 26.51 3.32
C LYS A 210 10.01 26.99 1.87
N SER A 211 9.08 26.45 1.09
CA SER A 211 8.87 26.97 -0.26
C SER A 211 8.38 28.41 -0.16
N ASN A 212 9.15 29.34 -0.74
CA ASN A 212 8.61 30.64 -1.15
C ASN A 212 7.70 30.40 -2.36
N VAL A 213 6.54 29.79 -2.07
CA VAL A 213 5.40 29.51 -2.95
C VAL A 213 5.77 29.15 -4.40
N LEU A 214 5.98 27.84 -4.65
CA LEU A 214 5.77 27.24 -5.97
C LEU A 214 4.59 26.22 -6.11
N PRO A 215 3.64 26.03 -5.16
CA PRO A 215 2.30 25.67 -5.61
C PRO A 215 1.79 26.83 -6.48
N VAL A 216 1.05 26.50 -7.55
CA VAL A 216 0.49 27.42 -8.55
C VAL A 216 1.48 28.14 -9.48
N ALA A 217 2.74 28.45 -9.14
CA ALA A 217 3.58 29.26 -10.05
C ALA A 217 4.08 28.55 -11.36
N LEU A 218 3.67 27.30 -11.60
CA LEU A 218 3.73 26.61 -12.91
C LEU A 218 2.34 26.11 -13.39
N GLU A 219 1.28 26.62 -12.81
CA GLU A 219 -0.10 26.64 -13.33
C GLU A 219 -0.45 28.13 -13.48
N ASN A 220 -0.14 28.71 -14.66
CA ASN A 220 -0.20 30.16 -14.94
C ASN A 220 -1.27 30.89 -14.12
N SER A 221 -0.92 32.01 -13.47
CA SER A 221 -1.69 32.71 -12.41
C SER A 221 -3.13 33.12 -12.74
N ASP A 222 -3.56 32.86 -13.96
CA ASP A 222 -4.78 33.32 -14.62
C ASP A 222 -5.65 32.12 -15.04
N MET A 223 -5.55 30.98 -14.35
CA MET A 223 -6.30 29.75 -14.63
C MET A 223 -7.70 29.81 -14.01
N TRP A 224 -8.70 30.08 -14.85
CA TRP A 224 -10.07 30.43 -14.46
C TRP A 224 -10.90 29.25 -13.92
N THR A 225 -11.72 29.50 -12.89
CA THR A 225 -12.67 28.50 -12.39
C THR A 225 -14.00 28.54 -13.13
N TRP A 226 -14.74 27.42 -13.08
CA TRP A 226 -16.12 27.36 -13.59
C TRP A 226 -17.06 28.38 -12.95
N GLN A 227 -16.82 28.73 -11.69
CA GLN A 227 -17.66 29.69 -10.98
C GLN A 227 -17.44 31.13 -11.47
N GLU A 228 -16.30 31.44 -12.09
CA GLU A 228 -16.04 32.74 -12.72
C GLU A 228 -16.60 32.82 -14.14
N LEU A 229 -16.42 31.77 -14.95
CA LEU A 229 -17.04 31.66 -16.28
C LEU A 229 -18.58 31.77 -16.19
N LEU A 230 -19.21 31.18 -15.17
CA LEU A 230 -20.65 31.29 -14.93
C LEU A 230 -21.12 32.71 -14.55
N LYS A 231 -20.26 33.56 -13.97
CA LYS A 231 -20.60 34.97 -13.68
C LYS A 231 -20.67 35.78 -14.98
N LEU A 232 -19.79 35.50 -15.94
CA LEU A 232 -19.72 36.19 -17.24
C LEU A 232 -20.85 35.81 -18.19
N LYS A 233 -21.35 34.57 -18.12
CA LYS A 233 -22.44 34.03 -18.98
C LYS A 233 -23.78 34.80 -18.90
N LYS A 234 -23.91 35.79 -18.02
CA LYS A 234 -25.08 36.68 -17.90
C LYS A 234 -25.06 37.88 -18.87
N ARG A 235 -24.06 38.03 -19.74
CA ARG A 235 -24.01 39.06 -20.78
C ARG A 235 -24.09 38.44 -22.18
N ASN A 236 -24.97 39.01 -22.99
CA ASN A 236 -25.48 38.57 -24.30
C ASN A 236 -24.52 37.76 -25.20
N SER A 237 -25.06 36.71 -25.84
CA SER A 237 -24.41 36.02 -26.95
C SER A 237 -24.38 36.89 -28.22
N PRO A 238 -23.21 37.21 -28.80
CA PRO A 238 -23.10 37.83 -30.12
C PRO A 238 -22.95 36.75 -31.22
N GLN A 239 -23.15 37.16 -32.47
CA GLN A 239 -22.94 36.33 -33.66
C GLN A 239 -21.44 36.16 -33.99
N PHE A 240 -21.11 35.23 -34.88
CA PHE A 240 -19.77 35.07 -35.45
C PHE A 240 -19.46 36.17 -36.48
N GLU A 241 -18.18 36.49 -36.64
CA GLU A 241 -17.63 37.15 -37.82
C GLU A 241 -16.81 36.13 -38.62
N ASP A 242 -17.03 36.04 -39.93
CA ASP A 242 -16.39 35.05 -40.81
C ASP A 242 -14.93 35.42 -41.13
N GLN A 243 -14.04 35.40 -40.13
CA GLN A 243 -12.63 35.75 -40.27
C GLN A 243 -11.74 34.60 -40.81
N TYR A 244 -12.24 33.35 -40.84
CA TYR A 244 -11.41 32.14 -41.06
C TYR A 244 -11.84 31.22 -42.23
N GLY A 245 -12.89 31.56 -42.97
CA GLY A 245 -13.27 30.84 -44.20
C GLY A 245 -13.76 29.40 -43.96
N SER A 246 -13.22 28.43 -44.69
CA SER A 246 -13.77 27.06 -44.82
C SER A 246 -13.40 26.09 -43.68
N LEU A 247 -13.12 26.60 -42.48
CA LEU A 247 -12.86 25.79 -41.28
C LEU A 247 -14.16 25.58 -40.49
N ASP A 248 -14.27 24.46 -39.76
CA ASP A 248 -15.44 24.21 -38.91
C ASP A 248 -15.46 25.09 -37.64
N GLU A 249 -16.66 25.36 -37.10
CA GLU A 249 -16.84 26.29 -35.97
C GLU A 249 -15.98 25.96 -34.73
N PRO A 250 -15.85 24.70 -34.26
CA PRO A 250 -14.87 24.31 -33.24
C PRO A 250 -13.42 24.72 -33.54
N SER A 251 -12.97 24.52 -34.78
CA SER A 251 -11.62 24.86 -35.24
C SER A 251 -11.37 26.36 -35.20
N CYS A 252 -12.30 27.16 -35.72
CA CYS A 252 -12.25 28.63 -35.65
C CYS A 252 -12.20 29.13 -34.20
N ASN A 253 -13.03 28.56 -33.33
CA ASN A 253 -13.11 28.96 -31.92
C ASN A 253 -11.82 28.62 -31.14
N PHE A 254 -11.14 27.52 -31.48
CA PHE A 254 -9.83 27.17 -30.90
C PHE A 254 -8.70 28.09 -31.41
N LEU A 255 -8.73 28.52 -32.67
CA LEU A 255 -7.79 29.51 -33.20
C LEU A 255 -7.94 30.88 -32.52
N ASP A 256 -9.18 31.33 -32.26
CA ASP A 256 -9.42 32.53 -31.45
C ASP A 256 -8.94 32.33 -29.99
N LEU A 257 -9.04 31.13 -29.40
CA LEU A 257 -8.46 30.85 -28.08
C LEU A 257 -6.93 30.99 -28.05
N ILE A 258 -6.20 30.47 -29.06
CA ILE A 258 -4.75 30.67 -29.20
C ILE A 258 -4.41 32.15 -29.31
N LYS A 259 -5.08 32.86 -30.23
CA LYS A 259 -4.92 34.30 -30.51
C LYS A 259 -5.09 35.20 -29.28
N TYR A 260 -5.96 34.82 -28.35
CA TYR A 260 -6.19 35.57 -27.10
C TYR A 260 -5.53 34.94 -25.85
N TYR A 261 -4.83 33.80 -25.93
CA TYR A 261 -4.25 33.11 -24.76
C TYR A 261 -3.21 33.95 -24.00
N THR A 262 -2.42 34.75 -24.70
CA THR A 262 -1.47 35.73 -24.11
C THR A 262 -2.18 36.84 -23.31
N LYS A 263 -3.51 36.92 -23.41
CA LYS A 263 -4.41 37.70 -22.58
C LYS A 263 -5.49 36.77 -22.00
N SER A 264 -5.06 35.69 -21.36
CA SER A 264 -5.79 34.81 -20.43
C SER A 264 -6.96 35.48 -19.68
N SER A 265 -6.75 36.70 -19.19
CA SER A 265 -7.71 37.48 -18.40
C SER A 265 -8.61 38.43 -19.21
N SER A 266 -8.59 38.35 -20.53
CA SER A 266 -9.42 39.19 -21.42
C SER A 266 -10.87 38.71 -21.49
N ALA A 267 -11.80 39.66 -21.68
CA ALA A 267 -13.21 39.34 -21.86
C ALA A 267 -13.43 38.53 -23.15
N GLU A 268 -12.58 38.75 -24.14
CA GLU A 268 -12.48 38.04 -25.41
C GLU A 268 -12.13 36.57 -25.18
N TYR A 269 -10.99 36.26 -24.55
CA TYR A 269 -10.59 34.88 -24.25
C TYR A 269 -11.68 34.13 -23.45
N LEU A 270 -12.27 34.78 -22.44
CA LEU A 270 -13.31 34.17 -21.60
C LEU A 270 -14.64 33.96 -22.34
N LYS A 271 -14.99 34.85 -23.28
CA LYS A 271 -16.11 34.64 -24.23
C LYS A 271 -15.86 33.36 -25.03
N TYR A 272 -14.73 33.26 -25.73
CA TYR A 272 -14.41 32.10 -26.57
C TYR A 272 -14.33 30.80 -25.75
N LEU A 273 -13.70 30.83 -24.58
CA LEU A 273 -13.59 29.69 -23.65
C LEU A 273 -14.99 29.18 -23.24
N SER A 274 -15.92 30.09 -22.94
CA SER A 274 -17.30 29.73 -22.62
C SER A 274 -18.08 29.15 -23.81
N GLN A 275 -17.78 29.59 -25.03
CA GLN A 275 -18.38 29.06 -26.27
C GLN A 275 -17.84 27.66 -26.60
N PHE A 276 -16.52 27.49 -26.59
CA PHE A 276 -15.86 26.20 -26.85
C PHE A 276 -16.42 25.10 -25.93
N ILE A 277 -16.48 25.35 -24.62
CA ILE A 277 -16.97 24.34 -23.68
C ILE A 277 -18.49 24.10 -23.83
N HIS A 278 -19.25 25.10 -24.28
CA HIS A 278 -20.65 24.88 -24.61
C HIS A 278 -20.81 23.90 -25.79
N ARG A 279 -19.98 24.02 -26.83
CA ARG A 279 -19.92 23.08 -27.97
C ARG A 279 -19.41 21.70 -27.54
N VAL A 280 -18.36 21.62 -26.73
CA VAL A 280 -17.83 20.35 -26.15
C VAL A 280 -18.91 19.55 -25.42
N LYS A 281 -19.90 20.20 -24.79
CA LYS A 281 -21.05 19.51 -24.16
C LYS A 281 -22.14 19.04 -25.12
N GLN A 282 -22.22 19.58 -26.35
CA GLN A 282 -23.35 19.40 -27.26
C GLN A 282 -23.04 18.57 -28.52
N THR A 283 -21.85 18.73 -29.10
CA THR A 283 -21.51 18.23 -30.44
C THR A 283 -20.24 17.39 -30.42
N SER A 284 -20.21 16.25 -31.12
CA SER A 284 -19.01 15.41 -31.20
C SER A 284 -17.90 16.10 -32.00
N LEU A 285 -16.68 16.15 -31.45
CA LEU A 285 -15.49 16.66 -32.13
C LEU A 285 -14.89 15.62 -33.11
N SER A 286 -15.39 14.39 -33.13
CA SER A 286 -14.85 13.27 -33.94
C SER A 286 -14.90 13.46 -35.46
N GLN A 287 -15.54 14.53 -35.96
CA GLN A 287 -15.62 14.90 -37.39
C GLN A 287 -15.11 16.33 -37.65
N SER A 288 -14.51 16.99 -36.64
CA SER A 288 -13.96 18.34 -36.76
C SER A 288 -12.54 18.33 -37.34
N GLN A 289 -12.13 19.45 -37.96
CA GLN A 289 -10.74 19.68 -38.38
C GLN A 289 -9.85 20.09 -37.20
N LEU A 290 -10.41 20.25 -36.00
CA LEU A 290 -9.75 20.70 -34.78
C LEU A 290 -8.49 19.89 -34.44
N GLY A 291 -8.48 18.59 -34.77
CA GLY A 291 -7.31 17.74 -34.57
C GLY A 291 -6.08 18.21 -35.36
N SER A 292 -6.23 18.64 -36.62
CA SER A 292 -5.08 19.17 -37.37
C SER A 292 -4.72 20.58 -36.86
N VAL A 293 -5.70 21.40 -36.48
CA VAL A 293 -5.45 22.72 -35.88
C VAL A 293 -4.59 22.62 -34.61
N ILE A 294 -4.92 21.71 -33.68
CA ILE A 294 -4.17 21.49 -32.43
C ILE A 294 -2.73 21.05 -32.70
N LEU A 295 -2.51 20.19 -33.71
CA LEU A 295 -1.17 19.64 -34.00
C LEU A 295 -0.26 20.63 -34.75
N HIS A 296 -0.82 21.60 -35.49
CA HIS A 296 -0.05 22.46 -36.39
C HIS A 296 0.13 23.92 -35.90
N ASN A 297 -0.43 24.31 -34.75
CA ASN A 297 -0.32 25.68 -34.23
C ASN A 297 0.48 25.76 -32.92
N GLU A 298 1.40 26.72 -32.83
CA GLU A 298 2.07 27.07 -31.57
C GLU A 298 1.06 27.60 -30.53
N GLY A 299 1.32 27.38 -29.24
CA GLY A 299 0.40 27.73 -28.15
C GLY A 299 -0.73 26.71 -27.92
N SER A 300 -0.85 25.69 -28.77
CA SER A 300 -1.92 24.68 -28.65
C SER A 300 -1.79 23.81 -27.40
N GLU A 301 -0.59 23.51 -26.90
CA GLU A 301 -0.43 22.80 -25.62
C GLU A 301 -0.97 23.65 -24.47
N GLU A 302 -0.54 24.91 -24.38
CA GLU A 302 -0.89 25.82 -23.29
C GLU A 302 -2.41 26.13 -23.25
N VAL A 303 -3.05 26.28 -24.41
CA VAL A 303 -4.52 26.43 -24.54
C VAL A 303 -5.26 25.14 -24.20
N LEU A 304 -4.79 23.99 -24.71
CA LEU A 304 -5.45 22.70 -24.52
C LEU A 304 -5.36 22.23 -23.05
N LEU A 305 -4.23 22.51 -22.38
CA LEU A 305 -4.10 22.37 -20.93
C LEU A 305 -5.14 23.25 -20.22
N GLY A 306 -5.19 24.55 -20.52
CA GLY A 306 -6.16 25.48 -19.91
C GLY A 306 -7.61 24.99 -20.07
N LEU A 307 -7.98 24.54 -21.27
CA LEU A 307 -9.28 23.92 -21.55
C LEU A 307 -9.52 22.65 -20.73
N LEU A 308 -8.55 21.76 -20.64
CA LEU A 308 -8.68 20.49 -19.93
C LEU A 308 -8.78 20.66 -18.41
N TYR A 309 -7.98 21.56 -17.81
CA TYR A 309 -8.11 21.96 -16.40
C TYR A 309 -9.52 22.52 -16.09
N VAL A 310 -10.10 23.29 -17.00
CA VAL A 310 -11.46 23.83 -16.86
C VAL A 310 -12.53 22.75 -17.11
N LEU A 311 -12.30 21.80 -18.02
CA LEU A 311 -13.24 20.72 -18.33
C LEU A 311 -13.26 19.63 -17.24
N GLN A 312 -12.10 19.25 -16.70
CA GLN A 312 -11.92 18.14 -15.76
C GLN A 312 -12.93 18.14 -14.60
N PRO A 313 -13.09 19.21 -13.79
CA PRO A 313 -14.02 19.20 -12.67
C PRO A 313 -15.49 19.12 -13.11
N ILE A 314 -15.83 19.50 -14.35
CA ILE A 314 -17.15 19.24 -14.91
C ILE A 314 -17.33 17.74 -15.15
N VAL A 315 -16.35 17.11 -15.79
CA VAL A 315 -16.45 15.71 -16.24
C VAL A 315 -16.46 14.77 -15.04
N GLU A 316 -15.67 15.08 -14.01
CA GLU A 316 -15.73 14.42 -12.70
C GLU A 316 -17.12 14.58 -12.05
N GLU A 317 -17.69 15.79 -12.00
CA GLU A 317 -18.99 16.07 -11.36
C GLU A 317 -20.20 15.48 -12.10
N GLU A 318 -20.25 15.57 -13.44
CA GLU A 318 -21.33 14.99 -14.24
C GLU A 318 -21.28 13.45 -14.22
N SER A 319 -20.07 12.86 -14.19
CA SER A 319 -19.87 11.42 -13.97
C SER A 319 -20.39 11.01 -12.58
N ARG A 320 -19.93 11.68 -11.52
CA ARG A 320 -20.31 11.41 -10.13
C ARG A 320 -21.82 11.44 -9.94
N ARG A 321 -22.49 12.52 -10.39
CA ARG A 321 -23.95 12.67 -10.31
C ARG A 321 -24.70 11.56 -11.02
N LEU A 322 -24.21 11.12 -12.19
CA LEU A 322 -24.86 10.07 -12.96
C LEU A 322 -24.71 8.71 -12.28
N TYR A 323 -23.51 8.36 -11.82
CA TYR A 323 -23.30 7.10 -11.07
C TYR A 323 -24.08 7.08 -9.74
N GLU A 324 -24.14 8.20 -9.00
CA GLU A 324 -25.00 8.34 -7.82
C GLU A 324 -26.48 8.14 -8.15
N ARG A 325 -26.97 8.76 -9.22
CA ARG A 325 -28.37 8.61 -9.68
C ARG A 325 -28.71 7.17 -10.07
N HIS A 326 -27.83 6.48 -10.80
CA HIS A 326 -28.06 5.08 -11.15
C HIS A 326 -27.97 4.16 -9.93
N PHE A 327 -27.08 4.44 -8.98
CA PHE A 327 -27.01 3.69 -7.72
C PHE A 327 -28.31 3.83 -6.90
N GLN A 328 -28.88 5.05 -6.82
CA GLN A 328 -30.16 5.28 -6.15
C GLN A 328 -31.32 4.50 -6.79
N LEU A 329 -31.38 4.42 -8.12
CA LEU A 329 -32.39 3.63 -8.85
C LEU A 329 -32.26 2.11 -8.61
N ILE A 330 -31.09 1.65 -8.17
CA ILE A 330 -30.78 0.25 -7.88
C ILE A 330 -31.02 -0.09 -6.42
N GLN A 331 -30.92 0.89 -5.52
CA GLN A 331 -31.09 0.73 -4.07
C GLN A 331 -32.45 0.13 -3.70
N ASP A 332 -33.53 0.47 -4.43
CA ASP A 332 -34.86 -0.14 -4.23
C ASP A 332 -34.91 -1.62 -4.66
N SER A 333 -34.29 -1.97 -5.79
CA SER A 333 -34.18 -3.36 -6.25
C SER A 333 -33.35 -4.22 -5.29
N LEU A 334 -32.22 -3.68 -4.84
CA LEU A 334 -31.36 -4.28 -3.82
C LEU A 334 -32.11 -4.46 -2.49
N GLN A 335 -32.87 -3.45 -2.04
CA GLN A 335 -33.71 -3.55 -0.84
C GLN A 335 -34.71 -4.71 -0.95
N GLN A 336 -35.35 -4.90 -2.09
CA GLN A 336 -36.29 -6.01 -2.30
C GLN A 336 -35.57 -7.36 -2.29
N ILE A 337 -34.40 -7.51 -2.94
CA ILE A 337 -33.59 -8.73 -2.90
C ILE A 337 -33.20 -9.11 -1.47
N ILE A 338 -32.83 -8.13 -0.63
CA ILE A 338 -32.48 -8.34 0.78
C ILE A 338 -33.73 -8.73 1.60
N ILE A 339 -34.85 -8.03 1.43
CA ILE A 339 -36.13 -8.31 2.12
C ILE A 339 -36.65 -9.71 1.80
N ASP A 340 -36.70 -10.08 0.51
CA ASP A 340 -37.09 -11.43 0.08
C ASP A 340 -36.07 -12.48 0.56
N GLY A 341 -34.82 -12.07 0.78
CA GLY A 341 -33.79 -12.84 1.47
C GLY A 341 -34.18 -13.33 2.87
N PHE A 342 -34.82 -12.46 3.65
CA PHE A 342 -35.25 -12.77 5.02
C PHE A 342 -36.66 -13.36 5.12
N LEU A 343 -37.56 -13.03 4.19
CA LEU A 343 -38.95 -13.49 4.22
C LEU A 343 -39.16 -14.89 3.61
N GLN A 344 -38.28 -15.34 2.72
CA GLN A 344 -38.42 -16.64 2.07
C GLN A 344 -37.81 -17.76 2.91
N LYS A 345 -38.61 -18.80 3.22
CA LYS A 345 -38.10 -20.05 3.79
C LYS A 345 -37.23 -20.75 2.74
N HIS A 346 -35.91 -20.65 2.89
CA HIS A 346 -34.97 -21.36 2.03
C HIS A 346 -35.22 -22.87 2.03
N THR A 347 -35.59 -23.40 0.87
CA THR A 347 -35.38 -24.80 0.49
C THR A 347 -34.25 -24.81 -0.52
N LYS A 348 -33.12 -25.44 -0.17
CA LYS A 348 -31.97 -25.56 -1.08
C LYS A 348 -32.40 -26.21 -2.40
N GLY A 349 -32.04 -25.62 -3.52
CA GLY A 349 -32.33 -26.19 -4.83
C GLY A 349 -31.22 -27.14 -5.27
N GLU A 350 -31.59 -28.21 -5.97
CA GLU A 350 -30.61 -28.96 -6.75
C GLU A 350 -30.23 -28.15 -7.99
N MET A 351 -28.93 -27.99 -8.24
CA MET A 351 -28.43 -27.28 -9.42
C MET A 351 -28.91 -28.00 -10.70
N PRO A 352 -29.48 -27.28 -11.69
CA PRO A 352 -29.90 -27.90 -12.94
C PRO A 352 -28.74 -28.57 -13.69
N VAL A 353 -29.01 -29.71 -14.33
CA VAL A 353 -28.02 -30.41 -15.16
C VAL A 353 -27.93 -29.76 -16.54
N PHE A 354 -26.71 -29.42 -16.97
CA PHE A 354 -26.40 -28.84 -18.27
C PHE A 354 -25.51 -29.80 -19.09
N PRO A 355 -26.09 -30.74 -19.86
CA PRO A 355 -25.30 -31.69 -20.64
C PRO A 355 -24.62 -30.99 -21.83
N GLY A 356 -23.35 -31.34 -22.09
CA GLY A 356 -22.58 -30.81 -23.21
C GLY A 356 -21.74 -29.56 -22.93
N LEU A 357 -21.73 -29.05 -21.69
CA LEU A 357 -20.70 -28.12 -21.23
C LEU A 357 -19.39 -28.86 -20.92
N ASP A 358 -18.29 -28.11 -20.98
CA ASP A 358 -16.97 -28.50 -20.48
C ASP A 358 -16.87 -28.31 -18.95
N ALA A 359 -15.68 -28.61 -18.39
CA ALA A 359 -15.43 -28.48 -16.96
C ALA A 359 -15.54 -27.02 -16.50
N ASP A 360 -14.92 -26.10 -17.24
CA ASP A 360 -14.75 -24.70 -16.88
C ASP A 360 -16.09 -23.95 -16.92
N GLY A 361 -16.92 -24.20 -17.95
CA GLY A 361 -18.29 -23.70 -18.02
C GLY A 361 -19.20 -24.30 -16.95
N LEU A 362 -19.03 -25.57 -16.61
CA LEU A 362 -19.77 -26.20 -15.51
C LEU A 362 -19.35 -25.63 -14.13
N GLU A 363 -18.08 -25.26 -13.93
CA GLU A 363 -17.62 -24.57 -12.72
C GLU A 363 -18.17 -23.15 -12.62
N LEU A 364 -18.19 -22.38 -13.73
CA LEU A 364 -18.84 -21.08 -13.78
C LEU A 364 -20.32 -21.17 -13.39
N LEU A 365 -21.06 -22.13 -13.95
CA LEU A 365 -22.48 -22.30 -13.61
C LEU A 365 -22.70 -22.69 -12.14
N LYS A 366 -21.81 -23.49 -11.53
CA LYS A 366 -21.84 -23.78 -10.09
C LYS A 366 -21.61 -22.50 -9.28
N GLY A 367 -20.60 -21.70 -9.64
CA GLY A 367 -20.30 -20.44 -8.96
C GLY A 367 -21.46 -19.46 -9.00
N LEU A 368 -22.04 -19.25 -10.18
CA LEU A 368 -23.21 -18.39 -10.38
C LEU A 368 -24.46 -18.93 -9.65
N TRP A 369 -24.65 -20.25 -9.58
CA TRP A 369 -25.72 -20.86 -8.78
C TRP A 369 -25.55 -20.58 -7.29
N VAL A 370 -24.36 -20.84 -6.71
CA VAL A 370 -24.06 -20.57 -5.29
C VAL A 370 -24.22 -19.08 -4.93
N ILE A 371 -23.71 -18.18 -5.78
CA ILE A 371 -23.86 -16.73 -5.60
C ILE A 371 -25.34 -16.33 -5.63
N THR A 372 -26.15 -16.92 -6.51
CA THR A 372 -27.59 -16.59 -6.59
C THR A 372 -28.47 -17.29 -5.54
N GLU A 373 -28.05 -18.42 -4.95
CA GLU A 373 -28.71 -19.03 -3.79
C GLU A 373 -28.51 -18.24 -2.48
N MET A 374 -27.40 -17.49 -2.35
CA MET A 374 -27.11 -16.58 -1.22
C MET A 374 -26.98 -17.24 0.19
N GLU A 375 -26.81 -18.56 0.28
CA GLU A 375 -26.90 -19.32 1.56
C GLU A 375 -26.00 -18.77 2.69
N ASP A 376 -24.78 -18.33 2.34
CA ASP A 376 -23.75 -17.87 3.29
C ASP A 376 -23.53 -16.34 3.25
N LEU A 377 -24.51 -15.60 2.70
CA LEU A 377 -24.52 -14.14 2.66
C LEU A 377 -25.34 -13.51 3.80
N ILE A 378 -25.83 -14.30 4.75
CA ILE A 378 -26.47 -13.82 5.97
C ILE A 378 -25.56 -14.15 7.16
N SER A 379 -25.17 -13.14 7.93
CA SER A 379 -24.36 -13.28 9.15
C SER A 379 -25.15 -13.90 10.32
N GLU A 380 -24.44 -14.40 11.34
CA GLU A 380 -25.04 -14.96 12.58
C GLU A 380 -26.06 -14.01 13.25
N ASN A 381 -25.77 -12.71 13.23
CA ASN A 381 -26.64 -11.65 13.78
C ASN A 381 -27.84 -11.33 12.86
N GLY A 382 -27.87 -11.85 11.63
CA GLY A 382 -28.94 -11.62 10.68
C GLY A 382 -28.76 -10.41 9.76
N HIS A 383 -27.58 -9.82 9.68
CA HIS A 383 -27.28 -8.79 8.66
C HIS A 383 -26.89 -9.43 7.33
N PHE A 384 -27.33 -8.82 6.23
CA PHE A 384 -26.95 -9.26 4.87
C PHE A 384 -25.58 -8.71 4.46
N LEU A 385 -24.69 -9.60 4.04
CA LEU A 385 -23.29 -9.35 3.70
C LEU A 385 -23.13 -8.86 2.26
N ILE A 386 -23.68 -7.69 1.94
CA ILE A 386 -23.60 -7.13 0.57
C ILE A 386 -22.15 -6.96 0.08
N GLU A 387 -21.23 -6.62 0.98
CA GLU A 387 -19.81 -6.51 0.64
C GLU A 387 -19.25 -7.81 0.05
N LYS A 388 -19.58 -8.93 0.69
CA LYS A 388 -19.20 -10.29 0.30
C LYS A 388 -19.80 -10.69 -1.06
N LEU A 389 -21.05 -10.28 -1.32
CA LEU A 389 -21.69 -10.43 -2.63
C LEU A 389 -20.96 -9.62 -3.72
N ASN A 390 -20.72 -8.33 -3.46
CA ASN A 390 -20.06 -7.40 -4.38
C ASN A 390 -18.65 -7.87 -4.74
N GLN A 391 -17.91 -8.37 -3.76
CA GLN A 391 -16.59 -8.96 -3.92
C GLN A 391 -16.66 -10.18 -4.85
N ARG A 392 -17.48 -11.19 -4.53
CA ARG A 392 -17.65 -12.39 -5.36
C ARG A 392 -17.96 -12.07 -6.82
N ILE A 393 -18.88 -11.13 -7.07
CA ILE A 393 -19.30 -10.75 -8.42
C ILE A 393 -18.13 -10.17 -9.23
N LEU A 394 -17.35 -9.26 -8.63
CA LEU A 394 -16.22 -8.63 -9.32
C LEU A 394 -15.02 -9.56 -9.45
N GLY A 395 -14.77 -10.44 -8.47
CA GLY A 395 -13.67 -11.42 -8.53
C GLY A 395 -13.86 -12.53 -9.55
N LEU A 396 -15.10 -12.84 -9.96
CA LEU A 396 -15.33 -13.75 -11.11
C LEU A 396 -14.63 -13.26 -12.38
N GLN A 397 -14.44 -11.94 -12.54
CA GLN A 397 -13.72 -11.35 -13.68
C GLN A 397 -12.21 -11.67 -13.71
N GLN A 398 -11.70 -12.48 -12.78
CA GLN A 398 -10.29 -12.93 -12.74
C GLN A 398 -10.10 -14.37 -13.21
N GLU A 399 -11.19 -15.14 -13.28
CA GLU A 399 -11.21 -16.52 -13.80
C GLU A 399 -12.01 -16.62 -15.11
N TYR A 400 -12.95 -15.69 -15.37
CA TYR A 400 -13.78 -15.66 -16.57
C TYR A 400 -13.92 -14.24 -17.15
N THR A 401 -14.15 -14.15 -18.46
CA THR A 401 -14.51 -12.90 -19.13
C THR A 401 -15.93 -12.45 -18.78
N PHE A 402 -16.26 -11.18 -19.07
CA PHE A 402 -17.62 -10.68 -18.83
C PHE A 402 -18.62 -11.32 -19.82
N GLU A 403 -18.19 -11.55 -21.06
CA GLU A 403 -18.90 -12.32 -22.08
C GLU A 403 -19.28 -13.74 -21.58
N GLU A 404 -18.35 -14.49 -20.99
CA GLU A 404 -18.62 -15.82 -20.43
C GLU A 404 -19.57 -15.77 -19.23
N ILE A 405 -19.41 -14.80 -18.33
CA ILE A 405 -20.32 -14.60 -17.19
C ILE A 405 -21.74 -14.29 -17.67
N LEU A 406 -21.91 -13.46 -18.71
CA LEU A 406 -23.22 -13.18 -19.32
C LEU A 406 -23.85 -14.43 -19.94
N ALA A 407 -23.07 -15.22 -20.67
CA ALA A 407 -23.53 -16.50 -21.24
C ALA A 407 -23.95 -17.48 -20.14
N GLY A 408 -23.17 -17.59 -19.06
CA GLY A 408 -23.50 -18.44 -17.92
C GLY A 408 -24.78 -18.01 -17.20
N LEU A 409 -24.96 -16.71 -16.96
CA LEU A 409 -26.21 -16.15 -16.44
C LEU A 409 -27.39 -16.42 -17.38
N ARG A 410 -27.21 -16.25 -18.71
CA ARG A 410 -28.26 -16.50 -19.72
C ARG A 410 -28.70 -17.97 -19.76
N LEU A 411 -27.78 -18.91 -19.61
CA LEU A 411 -28.07 -20.35 -19.53
C LEU A 411 -28.84 -20.73 -18.26
N LEU A 412 -28.45 -20.15 -17.12
CA LEU A 412 -29.14 -20.37 -15.84
C LEU A 412 -30.52 -19.74 -15.81
N TYR A 413 -30.70 -18.53 -16.36
CA TYR A 413 -31.87 -17.66 -16.12
C TYR A 413 -33.24 -18.35 -16.25
N PRO A 414 -33.53 -19.19 -17.26
CA PRO A 414 -34.83 -19.87 -17.37
C PRO A 414 -35.13 -20.83 -16.21
N LYS A 415 -34.09 -21.37 -15.56
CA LYS A 415 -34.18 -22.32 -14.43
C LYS A 415 -34.23 -21.62 -13.06
N LEU A 416 -33.79 -20.36 -12.98
CA LEU A 416 -33.73 -19.60 -11.74
C LEU A 416 -35.13 -19.27 -11.18
N ASN A 417 -35.25 -19.32 -9.84
CA ASN A 417 -36.42 -18.82 -9.13
C ASN A 417 -36.50 -17.28 -9.19
N GLY A 418 -37.63 -16.69 -8.75
CA GLY A 418 -37.86 -15.24 -8.87
C GLY A 418 -36.81 -14.36 -8.19
N ARG A 419 -36.27 -14.79 -7.05
CA ARG A 419 -35.20 -14.07 -6.33
C ARG A 419 -33.84 -14.25 -6.99
N GLN A 420 -33.50 -15.48 -7.39
CA GLN A 420 -32.30 -15.77 -8.18
C GLN A 420 -32.28 -14.97 -9.50
N LYS A 421 -33.43 -14.76 -10.16
CA LYS A 421 -33.57 -13.90 -11.35
C LYS A 421 -33.25 -12.43 -11.08
N MET A 422 -33.81 -11.85 -10.02
CA MET A 422 -33.47 -10.48 -9.61
C MET A 422 -31.98 -10.33 -9.29
N LEU A 423 -31.40 -11.31 -8.60
CA LEU A 423 -29.96 -11.29 -8.29
C LEU A 423 -29.09 -11.49 -9.55
N SER A 424 -29.48 -12.35 -10.50
CA SER A 424 -28.83 -12.46 -11.81
C SER A 424 -28.81 -11.13 -12.57
N GLN A 425 -29.89 -10.34 -12.51
CA GLN A 425 -29.94 -9.00 -13.10
C GLN A 425 -29.06 -8.00 -12.31
N TYR A 426 -28.96 -8.12 -10.98
CA TYR A 426 -28.02 -7.33 -10.18
C TYR A 426 -26.55 -7.65 -10.50
N ILE A 427 -26.19 -8.93 -10.70
CA ILE A 427 -24.84 -9.36 -11.12
C ILE A 427 -24.46 -8.66 -12.44
N ASN A 428 -25.32 -8.73 -13.46
CA ASN A 428 -25.08 -8.02 -14.72
C ASN A 428 -24.94 -6.50 -14.52
N TRP A 429 -25.90 -5.87 -13.83
CA TRP A 429 -25.84 -4.43 -13.57
C TRP A 429 -24.55 -4.02 -12.84
N GLN A 430 -24.10 -4.78 -11.86
CA GLN A 430 -22.88 -4.47 -11.10
C GLN A 430 -21.63 -4.54 -11.97
N LEU A 431 -21.52 -5.59 -12.81
CA LEU A 431 -20.43 -5.72 -13.77
C LEU A 431 -20.42 -4.56 -14.77
N ILE A 432 -21.59 -4.12 -15.25
CA ILE A 432 -21.74 -2.92 -16.08
C ILE A 432 -21.32 -1.66 -15.31
N TYR A 433 -21.84 -1.45 -14.10
CA TYR A 433 -21.56 -0.26 -13.27
C TYR A 433 -20.06 -0.09 -13.01
N TYR A 434 -19.40 -1.13 -12.51
CA TYR A 434 -17.97 -1.09 -12.20
C TYR A 434 -17.14 -0.92 -13.48
N ASN A 435 -17.35 -1.72 -14.53
CA ASN A 435 -16.54 -1.60 -15.75
C ASN A 435 -16.81 -0.28 -16.52
N ALA A 436 -18.05 0.22 -16.54
CA ALA A 436 -18.36 1.53 -17.11
C ALA A 436 -17.65 2.65 -16.34
N SER A 437 -17.68 2.62 -15.01
CA SER A 437 -17.09 3.67 -14.17
C SER A 437 -15.59 3.86 -14.42
N ILE A 438 -14.85 2.78 -14.70
CA ILE A 438 -13.42 2.85 -15.03
C ILE A 438 -13.15 2.98 -16.54
N GLY A 439 -14.17 2.78 -17.39
CA GLY A 439 -14.06 2.86 -18.85
C GLY A 439 -13.63 1.56 -19.53
N ASN A 440 -13.74 0.43 -18.82
CA ASN A 440 -13.32 -0.92 -19.23
C ASN A 440 -14.48 -1.77 -19.77
N LEU A 441 -15.56 -1.15 -20.29
CA LEU A 441 -16.61 -1.91 -20.97
C LEU A 441 -16.11 -2.38 -22.34
N PRO A 442 -16.23 -3.68 -22.69
CA PRO A 442 -15.87 -4.16 -24.01
C PRO A 442 -16.65 -3.42 -25.10
N GLN A 443 -15.96 -3.01 -26.17
CA GLN A 443 -16.54 -2.33 -27.33
C GLN A 443 -16.70 -3.28 -28.54
N ASN A 444 -16.55 -4.60 -28.31
CA ASN A 444 -16.59 -5.60 -29.37
C ASN A 444 -18.05 -6.02 -29.68
N PRO A 445 -18.39 -6.41 -30.92
CA PRO A 445 -19.76 -6.80 -31.28
C PRO A 445 -20.27 -8.05 -30.55
N SER A 446 -19.38 -8.97 -30.14
CA SER A 446 -19.74 -10.21 -29.45
C SER A 446 -20.31 -9.92 -28.06
N PHE A 447 -19.68 -9.00 -27.31
CA PHE A 447 -20.16 -8.53 -26.02
C PHE A 447 -21.54 -7.88 -26.14
N GLN A 448 -21.75 -7.00 -27.13
CA GLN A 448 -23.06 -6.37 -27.32
C GLN A 448 -24.13 -7.42 -27.68
N GLN A 449 -23.81 -8.37 -28.56
CA GLN A 449 -24.73 -9.45 -28.93
C GLN A 449 -25.08 -10.34 -27.72
N GLU A 450 -24.11 -10.65 -26.85
CA GLU A 450 -24.34 -11.47 -25.65
C GLU A 450 -25.12 -10.69 -24.58
N LEU A 451 -24.83 -9.41 -24.38
CA LEU A 451 -25.58 -8.51 -23.51
C LEU A 451 -27.03 -8.34 -23.99
N ASP A 452 -27.25 -8.12 -25.29
CA ASP A 452 -28.59 -8.06 -25.89
C ASP A 452 -29.33 -9.40 -25.72
N SER A 453 -28.63 -10.53 -25.88
CA SER A 453 -29.18 -11.88 -25.69
C SER A 453 -29.58 -12.14 -24.23
N PHE A 454 -28.76 -11.71 -23.26
CA PHE A 454 -29.09 -11.77 -21.84
C PHE A 454 -30.27 -10.83 -21.52
N THR A 455 -30.27 -9.61 -22.02
CA THR A 455 -31.36 -8.65 -21.84
C THR A 455 -32.68 -9.20 -22.38
N GLN A 456 -32.70 -9.74 -23.60
CA GLN A 456 -33.89 -10.38 -24.18
C GLN A 456 -34.37 -11.59 -23.35
N CYS A 457 -33.46 -12.49 -22.97
CA CYS A 457 -33.79 -13.62 -22.09
C CYS A 457 -34.38 -13.14 -20.76
N SER A 458 -33.80 -12.10 -20.15
CA SER A 458 -34.26 -11.59 -18.86
C SER A 458 -35.65 -10.93 -18.94
N LEU A 459 -35.95 -10.22 -20.03
CA LEU A 459 -37.26 -9.60 -20.27
C LEU A 459 -38.37 -10.64 -20.51
N GLN A 460 -38.05 -11.82 -21.05
CA GLN A 460 -39.03 -12.90 -21.24
C GLN A 460 -39.59 -13.48 -19.92
N PHE A 461 -38.89 -13.32 -18.79
CA PHE A 461 -39.32 -13.82 -17.48
C PHE A 461 -39.29 -12.77 -16.36
N SER A 462 -39.25 -11.47 -16.68
CA SER A 462 -39.28 -10.40 -15.65
C SER A 462 -40.38 -9.37 -15.91
N GLU A 463 -41.23 -9.20 -14.90
CA GLU A 463 -42.19 -8.09 -14.81
C GLU A 463 -41.65 -7.03 -13.84
N GLY A 464 -42.09 -5.77 -14.00
CA GLY A 464 -41.71 -4.69 -13.09
C GLY A 464 -40.21 -4.37 -13.10
N MET A 465 -39.51 -4.69 -12.01
CA MET A 465 -38.17 -4.14 -11.74
C MET A 465 -37.07 -4.65 -12.70
N GLY A 466 -37.22 -5.83 -13.31
CA GLY A 466 -36.26 -6.30 -14.32
C GLY A 466 -36.13 -5.36 -15.53
N ILE A 467 -37.21 -4.66 -15.88
CA ILE A 467 -37.22 -3.61 -16.92
C ILE A 467 -36.42 -2.38 -16.46
N VAL A 468 -36.50 -2.02 -15.18
CA VAL A 468 -35.72 -0.92 -14.58
C VAL A 468 -34.24 -1.24 -14.57
N LEU A 469 -33.86 -2.45 -14.15
CA LEU A 469 -32.47 -2.93 -14.15
C LEU A 469 -31.88 -2.85 -15.56
N ASN A 470 -32.52 -3.48 -16.55
CA ASN A 470 -32.08 -3.45 -17.95
C ASN A 470 -32.00 -2.02 -18.53
N LYS A 471 -32.96 -1.14 -18.20
CA LYS A 471 -32.90 0.26 -18.62
C LYS A 471 -31.69 0.98 -18.01
N THR A 472 -31.45 0.85 -16.71
CA THR A 472 -30.30 1.50 -16.06
C THR A 472 -28.96 0.96 -16.55
N SER A 473 -28.86 -0.34 -16.81
CA SER A 473 -27.70 -0.97 -17.46
C SER A 473 -27.41 -0.34 -18.82
N ASN A 474 -28.42 -0.16 -19.67
CA ASN A 474 -28.25 0.45 -20.99
C ASN A 474 -27.89 1.95 -20.91
N GLU A 475 -28.45 2.70 -19.96
CA GLU A 475 -28.09 4.10 -19.73
C GLU A 475 -26.64 4.25 -19.22
N VAL A 476 -26.20 3.38 -18.30
CA VAL A 476 -24.80 3.37 -17.79
C VAL A 476 -23.80 2.91 -18.86
N ALA A 477 -24.12 1.86 -19.62
CA ALA A 477 -23.26 1.38 -20.71
C ALA A 477 -23.03 2.46 -21.78
N ASN A 478 -24.04 3.29 -22.05
CA ASN A 478 -23.96 4.41 -22.99
C ASN A 478 -23.37 5.70 -22.40
N LEU A 479 -22.89 5.73 -21.15
CA LEU A 479 -22.37 6.96 -20.54
C LEU A 479 -21.28 7.62 -21.41
N HIS A 480 -20.27 6.83 -21.79
CA HIS A 480 -19.12 7.29 -22.58
C HIS A 480 -19.46 7.54 -24.05
N ASN A 481 -20.75 7.42 -24.44
CA ASN A 481 -21.26 7.83 -25.75
C ASN A 481 -21.77 9.28 -25.77
N SER A 482 -21.86 9.97 -24.62
CA SER A 482 -22.18 11.40 -24.58
C SER A 482 -21.06 12.26 -25.19
N PRO A 483 -21.37 13.40 -25.85
CA PRO A 483 -20.36 14.29 -26.42
C PRO A 483 -19.31 14.73 -25.41
N LEU A 484 -19.70 15.07 -24.17
CA LEU A 484 -18.78 15.57 -23.15
C LEU A 484 -17.65 14.58 -22.83
N PHE A 485 -17.98 13.30 -22.59
CA PHE A 485 -16.98 12.29 -22.23
C PHE A 485 -16.09 11.92 -23.42
N ARG A 486 -16.67 11.80 -24.63
CA ARG A 486 -15.92 11.55 -25.87
C ARG A 486 -14.96 12.69 -26.17
N ASN A 487 -15.44 13.92 -26.15
CA ASN A 487 -14.67 15.12 -26.45
C ASN A 487 -13.56 15.35 -25.42
N TYR A 488 -13.82 15.14 -24.12
CA TYR A 488 -12.78 15.23 -23.10
C TYR A 488 -11.66 14.21 -23.35
N ARG A 489 -12.00 12.93 -23.62
CA ARG A 489 -11.01 11.90 -23.98
C ARG A 489 -10.24 12.25 -25.25
N GLN A 490 -10.91 12.81 -26.26
CA GLN A 490 -10.27 13.23 -27.51
C GLN A 490 -9.29 14.40 -27.28
N LEU A 491 -9.66 15.39 -26.47
CA LEU A 491 -8.80 16.52 -26.10
C LEU A 491 -7.58 16.05 -25.29
N VAL A 492 -7.75 15.11 -24.35
CA VAL A 492 -6.64 14.48 -23.61
C VAL A 492 -5.74 13.63 -24.54
N ALA A 493 -6.32 12.94 -25.53
CA ALA A 493 -5.56 12.18 -26.51
C ALA A 493 -4.72 13.09 -27.43
N TRP A 494 -5.28 14.21 -27.90
CA TRP A 494 -4.52 15.21 -28.65
C TRP A 494 -3.44 15.88 -27.80
N LEU A 495 -3.70 16.18 -26.52
CA LEU A 495 -2.68 16.70 -25.60
C LEU A 495 -1.49 15.74 -25.46
N ASN A 496 -1.72 14.43 -25.54
CA ASN A 496 -0.67 13.42 -25.41
C ASN A 496 -0.21 12.82 -26.75
N HIS A 497 -0.57 13.44 -27.88
CA HIS A 497 -0.06 13.08 -29.20
C HIS A 497 1.45 13.40 -29.31
N PRO A 498 2.27 12.57 -29.97
CA PRO A 498 3.71 12.85 -30.09
C PRO A 498 4.02 14.08 -30.96
N GLU A 499 3.12 14.45 -31.87
CA GLU A 499 3.31 15.58 -32.81
C GLU A 499 2.89 16.95 -32.24
N ILE A 500 2.22 17.02 -31.08
CA ILE A 500 1.86 18.32 -30.49
C ILE A 500 3.16 19.03 -30.04
N PRO A 501 3.39 20.32 -30.36
CA PRO A 501 4.69 20.97 -30.18
C PRO A 501 5.03 21.28 -28.71
N LYS A 502 5.41 20.26 -27.94
CA LYS A 502 5.71 20.37 -26.50
C LYS A 502 7.11 20.88 -26.21
N LYS A 503 7.21 21.85 -25.30
CA LYS A 503 8.47 22.34 -24.73
C LYS A 503 8.92 21.47 -23.54
N ARG A 504 9.08 20.16 -23.76
CA ARG A 504 9.59 19.23 -22.73
C ARG A 504 11.03 19.58 -22.37
N ILE A 505 11.35 19.56 -21.07
CA ILE A 505 12.75 19.56 -20.62
C ILE A 505 13.25 18.11 -20.49
N SER A 506 14.57 17.90 -20.50
CA SER A 506 15.09 16.55 -20.27
C SER A 506 15.10 16.23 -18.78
N PHE A 507 14.53 15.09 -18.40
CA PHE A 507 14.49 14.55 -17.03
C PHE A 507 15.91 14.33 -16.51
N ASP A 508 16.83 13.87 -17.37
CA ASP A 508 18.22 13.71 -16.98
C ASP A 508 18.85 15.04 -16.57
N LYS A 509 18.66 16.08 -17.39
CA LYS A 509 19.16 17.44 -17.12
C LYS A 509 18.50 18.08 -15.90
N LEU A 510 17.24 17.71 -15.60
CA LEU A 510 16.52 18.14 -14.40
C LEU A 510 17.16 17.56 -13.13
N VAL A 511 17.40 16.25 -13.09
CA VAL A 511 18.10 15.57 -11.98
C VAL A 511 19.53 16.09 -11.86
N ASP A 512 20.23 16.29 -12.98
CA ASP A 512 21.58 16.88 -13.02
C ASP A 512 21.63 18.33 -12.48
N SER A 513 20.55 19.11 -12.62
CA SER A 513 20.42 20.45 -11.99
C SER A 513 20.26 20.32 -10.47
N ALA A 514 19.38 19.42 -10.03
CA ALA A 514 19.11 19.17 -8.61
C ALA A 514 20.35 18.63 -7.85
N LEU A 515 21.21 17.86 -8.52
CA LEU A 515 22.47 17.35 -7.96
C LEU A 515 23.56 18.44 -7.84
N LYS A 516 23.55 19.45 -8.71
CA LYS A 516 24.54 20.56 -8.71
C LYS A 516 24.16 21.70 -7.74
N LYS A 517 22.89 21.80 -7.37
CA LYS A 517 22.36 22.75 -6.39
C LYS A 517 22.45 22.20 -4.95
N LYS A 518 22.47 23.10 -3.97
CA LYS A 518 22.34 22.74 -2.55
C LYS A 518 20.89 22.35 -2.19
N PRO A 519 20.66 21.65 -1.06
CA PRO A 519 19.32 21.20 -0.67
C PRO A 519 18.29 22.34 -0.51
N ALA A 520 18.73 23.54 -0.14
CA ALA A 520 17.88 24.72 0.03
C ALA A 520 17.54 25.46 -1.29
N GLU A 521 18.19 25.12 -2.41
CA GLU A 521 18.16 25.89 -3.67
C GLU A 521 17.39 25.16 -4.80
N ARG A 522 16.96 23.92 -4.56
CA ARG A 522 16.47 22.96 -5.57
C ARG A 522 15.01 22.50 -5.42
N GLY A 523 14.21 23.23 -4.63
CA GLY A 523 12.81 22.85 -4.35
C GLY A 523 11.97 22.67 -5.63
N ALA A 524 12.13 23.57 -6.61
CA ALA A 524 11.42 23.49 -7.88
C ALA A 524 11.77 22.21 -8.69
N GLU A 525 13.05 21.79 -8.71
CA GLU A 525 13.43 20.53 -9.35
C GLU A 525 12.92 19.30 -8.59
N VAL A 526 12.94 19.32 -7.25
CA VAL A 526 12.41 18.24 -6.41
C VAL A 526 10.90 18.07 -6.59
N GLU A 527 10.15 19.17 -6.58
CA GLU A 527 8.70 19.19 -6.84
C GLU A 527 8.39 18.68 -8.26
N LEU A 528 9.19 19.05 -9.26
CA LEU A 528 8.99 18.59 -10.64
C LEU A 528 9.33 17.11 -10.84
N VAL A 529 10.42 16.60 -10.26
CA VAL A 529 10.73 15.15 -10.28
C VAL A 529 9.60 14.36 -9.60
N ALA A 530 9.13 14.82 -8.43
CA ALA A 530 8.01 14.19 -7.73
C ALA A 530 6.65 14.35 -8.44
N HIS A 531 6.51 15.28 -9.40
CA HIS A 531 5.35 15.40 -10.28
C HIS A 531 5.39 14.40 -11.44
N GLU A 532 6.55 14.23 -12.08
CA GLU A 532 6.73 13.27 -13.18
C GLU A 532 6.56 11.82 -12.69
N LEU A 533 7.13 11.48 -11.52
CA LEU A 533 6.98 10.17 -10.87
C LEU A 533 5.49 9.86 -10.55
N ARG A 534 4.79 10.78 -9.88
CA ARG A 534 3.33 10.68 -9.68
C ARG A 534 2.57 10.47 -10.99
N THR A 535 3.00 11.14 -12.07
CA THR A 535 2.34 11.05 -13.37
C THR A 535 2.54 9.68 -14.03
N LEU A 536 3.70 9.01 -13.83
CA LEU A 536 3.86 7.59 -14.18
C LEU A 536 2.86 6.71 -13.41
N THR A 537 2.68 6.92 -12.11
CA THR A 537 1.76 6.11 -11.28
C THR A 537 0.29 6.35 -11.62
N ARG A 538 -0.11 7.61 -11.88
CA ARG A 538 -1.45 7.93 -12.42
C ARG A 538 -1.67 7.23 -13.74
N GLU A 539 -0.71 7.28 -14.65
CA GLU A 539 -0.80 6.68 -15.98
C GLU A 539 -0.90 5.15 -15.92
N PHE A 540 -0.15 4.52 -15.01
CA PHE A 540 -0.30 3.10 -14.68
C PHE A 540 -1.74 2.79 -14.22
N TYR A 541 -2.24 3.44 -13.16
CA TYR A 541 -3.59 3.18 -12.67
C TYR A 541 -4.66 3.53 -13.71
N ARG A 542 -4.45 4.52 -14.57
CA ARG A 542 -5.36 4.84 -15.67
C ARG A 542 -5.39 3.72 -16.71
N ARG A 543 -4.23 3.22 -17.15
CA ARG A 543 -4.12 2.22 -18.23
C ARG A 543 -4.40 0.79 -17.82
N VAL A 544 -3.93 0.34 -16.65
CA VAL A 544 -3.92 -1.10 -16.29
C VAL A 544 -5.32 -1.71 -16.35
N SER A 545 -5.51 -2.74 -17.16
CA SER A 545 -6.80 -3.41 -17.31
C SER A 545 -7.03 -4.43 -16.17
N PRO A 546 -8.26 -4.57 -15.63
CA PRO A 546 -8.61 -5.66 -14.70
C PRO A 546 -8.24 -7.05 -15.22
N GLN A 547 -8.23 -7.25 -16.54
CA GLN A 547 -7.85 -8.51 -17.19
C GLN A 547 -6.34 -8.79 -17.16
N GLU A 548 -5.48 -7.79 -16.91
CA GLU A 548 -4.03 -8.01 -16.73
C GLU A 548 -3.69 -8.77 -15.44
N PHE A 549 -4.62 -8.78 -14.50
CA PHE A 549 -4.50 -9.47 -13.21
C PHE A 549 -4.99 -10.92 -13.24
N SER A 550 -5.85 -11.28 -14.21
CA SER A 550 -6.50 -12.59 -14.28
C SER A 550 -5.49 -13.74 -14.20
N HIS A 551 -5.81 -14.74 -13.37
CA HIS A 551 -4.99 -15.94 -13.14
C HIS A 551 -3.48 -15.68 -12.87
N CYS A 552 -3.07 -14.56 -12.26
CA CYS A 552 -1.66 -14.14 -12.12
C CYS A 552 -0.87 -14.07 -13.45
N ASN A 553 -1.48 -13.56 -14.53
CA ASN A 553 -0.85 -13.55 -15.87
C ASN A 553 0.53 -12.85 -15.93
N TRP A 554 0.84 -11.93 -15.02
CA TRP A 554 2.13 -11.22 -14.97
C TRP A 554 3.32 -12.10 -14.56
N THR A 555 3.11 -13.29 -13.99
CA THR A 555 4.19 -14.24 -13.64
C THR A 555 4.48 -15.26 -14.75
N LYS A 556 3.72 -15.23 -15.86
CA LYS A 556 3.77 -16.25 -16.92
C LYS A 556 4.68 -15.85 -18.07
N LYS A 557 5.01 -16.82 -18.94
CA LYS A 557 5.81 -16.57 -20.15
C LYS A 557 5.16 -15.56 -21.10
N GLU A 558 3.82 -15.48 -21.12
CA GLU A 558 3.08 -14.49 -21.91
C GLU A 558 2.80 -13.16 -21.16
N ALA A 559 3.45 -12.87 -20.03
CA ALA A 559 3.20 -11.66 -19.24
C ALA A 559 3.30 -10.36 -20.08
N SER A 560 4.27 -10.27 -21.00
CA SER A 560 4.46 -9.11 -21.87
C SER A 560 3.29 -8.85 -22.85
N SER A 561 2.41 -9.81 -23.09
CA SER A 561 1.21 -9.64 -23.92
C SER A 561 -0.10 -9.66 -23.12
N LYS A 562 -0.18 -10.46 -22.05
CA LYS A 562 -1.38 -10.57 -21.19
C LYS A 562 -1.45 -9.52 -20.07
N SER A 563 -0.32 -8.97 -19.65
CA SER A 563 -0.17 -8.06 -18.51
C SER A 563 0.81 -6.91 -18.82
N SER A 564 0.71 -6.35 -20.03
CA SER A 564 1.74 -5.45 -20.59
C SER A 564 1.92 -4.13 -19.83
N THR A 565 0.87 -3.57 -19.21
CA THR A 565 0.97 -2.37 -18.37
C THR A 565 1.63 -2.70 -17.04
N ILE A 566 1.32 -3.86 -16.46
CA ILE A 566 1.99 -4.37 -15.23
C ILE A 566 3.49 -4.58 -15.48
N VAL A 567 3.85 -5.26 -16.58
CA VAL A 567 5.26 -5.49 -16.95
C VAL A 567 5.99 -4.18 -17.25
N GLN A 568 5.41 -3.28 -18.05
CA GLN A 568 6.01 -1.98 -18.36
C GLN A 568 6.26 -1.13 -17.10
N TYR A 569 5.32 -1.12 -16.16
CA TYR A 569 5.47 -0.32 -14.93
C TYR A 569 6.48 -0.92 -13.95
N THR A 570 6.63 -2.25 -13.96
CA THR A 570 7.65 -2.98 -13.19
C THR A 570 9.06 -2.74 -13.77
N ASP A 571 9.19 -2.75 -15.10
CA ASP A 571 10.41 -2.35 -15.81
C ASP A 571 10.82 -0.89 -15.48
N TYR A 572 9.85 0.03 -15.47
CA TYR A 572 10.08 1.43 -15.08
C TYR A 572 10.57 1.57 -13.63
N PHE A 573 10.03 0.81 -12.67
CA PHE A 573 10.53 0.80 -11.29
C PHE A 573 12.01 0.36 -11.22
N ASN A 574 12.35 -0.74 -11.90
CA ASN A 574 13.72 -1.29 -11.92
C ASN A 574 14.71 -0.32 -12.59
N LYS A 575 14.32 0.27 -13.73
CA LYS A 575 15.15 1.26 -14.46
C LYS A 575 15.35 2.55 -13.67
N LEU A 576 14.32 3.04 -12.97
CA LEU A 576 14.47 4.21 -12.10
C LEU A 576 15.35 3.90 -10.88
N ASN A 577 15.29 2.68 -10.34
CA ASN A 577 16.17 2.25 -9.23
C ASN A 577 17.64 2.29 -9.68
N ASP A 578 17.96 1.61 -10.78
CA ASP A 578 19.32 1.59 -11.37
C ASP A 578 19.80 3.01 -11.74
N TYR A 579 18.96 3.80 -12.39
CA TYR A 579 19.24 5.19 -12.76
C TYR A 579 19.63 6.06 -11.54
N PHE A 580 18.87 6.01 -10.45
CA PHE A 580 19.18 6.80 -9.26
C PHE A 580 20.39 6.24 -8.48
N ILE A 581 20.59 4.92 -8.45
CA ILE A 581 21.83 4.32 -7.93
C ILE A 581 23.03 4.82 -8.74
N GLN A 582 22.97 4.76 -10.07
CA GLN A 582 24.01 5.24 -10.97
C GLN A 582 24.27 6.75 -10.79
N LYS A 583 23.23 7.59 -10.69
CA LYS A 583 23.36 9.03 -10.44
C LYS A 583 24.00 9.37 -9.09
N ILE A 584 23.82 8.55 -8.04
CA ILE A 584 24.51 8.72 -6.76
C ILE A 584 25.95 8.21 -6.85
N LEU A 585 26.14 6.98 -7.33
CA LEU A 585 27.44 6.33 -7.37
C LEU A 585 28.41 7.02 -8.32
N THR A 586 27.94 7.69 -9.38
CA THR A 586 28.80 8.48 -10.27
C THR A 586 29.35 9.77 -9.63
N GLN A 587 28.78 10.27 -8.53
CA GLN A 587 29.24 11.49 -7.86
C GLN A 587 30.68 11.40 -7.34
N LYS A 588 31.27 12.57 -7.06
CA LYS A 588 32.48 12.69 -6.24
C LYS A 588 32.15 12.53 -4.77
N SER A 589 33.08 12.00 -3.97
CA SER A 589 32.92 11.77 -2.52
C SER A 589 32.24 12.93 -1.77
N ARG A 590 32.73 14.17 -1.93
CA ARG A 590 32.16 15.36 -1.28
C ARG A 590 30.69 15.68 -1.67
N ASP A 591 30.25 15.23 -2.85
CA ASP A 591 28.96 15.55 -3.44
C ASP A 591 27.93 14.41 -3.19
N VAL A 592 28.37 13.21 -2.74
CA VAL A 592 27.52 12.05 -2.38
C VAL A 592 26.46 12.43 -1.33
N SER A 593 26.83 13.19 -0.30
CA SER A 593 25.89 13.62 0.76
C SER A 593 24.72 14.43 0.18
N ASN A 594 25.02 15.36 -0.75
CA ASN A 594 24.00 16.18 -1.42
C ASN A 594 23.07 15.34 -2.33
N ALA A 595 23.57 14.22 -2.87
CA ALA A 595 22.81 13.28 -3.69
C ALA A 595 21.91 12.34 -2.86
N LEU A 596 22.39 11.87 -1.69
CA LEU A 596 21.57 11.12 -0.74
C LEU A 596 20.41 12.00 -0.21
N GLN A 597 20.72 13.26 0.13
CA GLN A 597 19.71 14.25 0.50
C GLN A 597 18.75 14.60 -0.66
N LEU A 598 19.10 14.33 -1.93
CA LEU A 598 18.17 14.54 -3.04
C LEU A 598 17.05 13.49 -3.03
N LEU A 599 17.38 12.21 -2.81
CA LEU A 599 16.37 11.16 -2.69
C LEU A 599 15.45 11.38 -1.48
N LEU A 600 15.99 11.81 -0.34
CA LEU A 600 15.17 12.15 0.82
C LEU A 600 14.21 13.30 0.51
N GLN A 601 14.68 14.38 -0.11
CA GLN A 601 13.79 15.49 -0.49
C GLN A 601 12.74 15.07 -1.54
N ILE A 602 13.08 14.17 -2.47
CA ILE A 602 12.10 13.58 -3.41
C ILE A 602 11.08 12.70 -2.66
N ALA A 603 11.51 11.84 -1.74
CA ALA A 603 10.63 10.99 -0.93
C ALA A 603 9.63 11.84 -0.11
N GLN A 604 10.11 12.88 0.57
CA GLN A 604 9.26 13.82 1.29
C GLN A 604 8.32 14.58 0.32
N SER A 605 8.79 14.99 -0.86
CA SER A 605 7.97 15.64 -1.88
C SER A 605 6.88 14.72 -2.47
N LEU A 606 7.13 13.41 -2.56
CA LEU A 606 6.17 12.38 -2.97
C LEU A 606 5.09 12.12 -1.90
N CYS A 607 5.40 12.34 -0.61
CA CYS A 607 4.55 11.91 0.51
C CYS A 607 4.65 12.85 1.74
N ASN A 608 4.44 14.16 1.55
CA ASN A 608 4.48 15.17 2.63
C ASN A 608 3.27 15.12 3.59
N PHE A 609 2.20 14.43 3.19
CA PHE A 609 0.87 14.43 3.84
C PHE A 609 0.22 15.82 4.01
N GLU A 610 0.73 16.89 3.40
CA GLU A 610 0.18 18.25 3.55
C GLU A 610 -1.01 18.48 2.61
N GLY A 611 -2.12 18.98 3.18
CA GLY A 611 -3.40 19.08 2.46
C GLY A 611 -4.00 17.71 2.11
N GLU A 612 -4.61 17.62 0.92
CA GLU A 612 -5.10 16.37 0.32
C GLU A 612 -4.28 15.95 -0.92
N GLN A 613 -3.03 16.42 -1.02
CA GLN A 613 -2.14 16.09 -2.13
C GLN A 613 -1.98 14.57 -2.29
N GLU A 614 -1.84 14.11 -3.54
CA GLU A 614 -1.71 12.69 -3.85
C GLU A 614 -0.37 12.15 -3.34
N ALA A 615 -0.42 11.33 -2.29
CA ALA A 615 0.73 10.64 -1.71
C ALA A 615 1.11 9.42 -2.57
N ASP A 616 2.28 9.43 -3.19
CA ASP A 616 2.75 8.34 -4.05
C ASP A 616 3.53 7.29 -3.27
N LEU A 617 2.84 6.22 -2.88
CA LEU A 617 3.43 5.13 -2.09
C LEU A 617 4.25 4.15 -2.94
N HIS A 618 4.11 4.19 -4.27
CA HIS A 618 4.90 3.34 -5.16
C HIS A 618 6.31 3.89 -5.33
N HIS A 619 6.44 5.17 -5.70
CA HIS A 619 7.75 5.81 -5.79
C HIS A 619 8.35 6.14 -4.42
N LEU A 620 7.56 6.18 -3.34
CA LEU A 620 8.10 6.18 -1.97
C LEU A 620 8.90 4.90 -1.66
N MET A 621 8.35 3.72 -2.02
CA MET A 621 9.09 2.45 -1.93
C MET A 621 10.33 2.46 -2.83
N LEU A 622 10.27 3.08 -4.01
CA LEU A 622 11.45 3.24 -4.88
C LEU A 622 12.57 4.03 -4.17
N MET A 623 12.27 5.18 -3.56
CA MET A 623 13.28 5.99 -2.86
C MET A 623 13.91 5.19 -1.71
N ALA A 624 13.11 4.45 -0.95
CA ALA A 624 13.59 3.60 0.13
C ALA A 624 14.41 2.38 -0.38
N SER A 625 14.03 1.75 -1.48
CA SER A 625 14.77 0.61 -2.05
C SER A 625 16.12 1.04 -2.65
N ILE A 626 16.23 2.27 -3.17
CA ILE A 626 17.52 2.84 -3.56
C ILE A 626 18.39 3.11 -2.32
N LEU A 627 17.86 3.82 -1.32
CA LEU A 627 18.60 4.20 -0.10
C LEU A 627 19.06 2.98 0.72
N ASN A 628 18.30 1.89 0.67
CA ASN A 628 18.61 0.63 1.37
C ASN A 628 19.21 -0.46 0.48
N SER A 629 19.53 -0.19 -0.79
CA SER A 629 20.32 -1.15 -1.57
C SER A 629 21.71 -1.28 -0.95
N HIS A 630 22.25 -2.50 -0.93
CA HIS A 630 23.58 -2.80 -0.36
C HIS A 630 24.72 -1.89 -0.89
N ARG A 631 24.59 -1.37 -2.11
CA ARG A 631 25.51 -0.41 -2.75
C ARG A 631 25.43 1.00 -2.15
N ILE A 632 24.28 1.38 -1.61
CA ILE A 632 24.00 2.72 -1.08
C ILE A 632 24.01 2.73 0.46
N MET A 633 23.60 1.66 1.16
CA MET A 633 23.62 1.57 2.63
C MET A 633 24.99 1.93 3.24
N ARG A 634 26.07 1.45 2.62
CA ARG A 634 27.46 1.75 3.03
C ARG A 634 27.85 3.23 2.87
N LEU A 635 27.14 3.97 2.01
CA LEU A 635 27.31 5.41 1.83
C LEU A 635 26.35 6.19 2.74
N LYS A 636 25.10 5.72 2.93
CA LYS A 636 24.15 6.20 3.95
C LYS A 636 24.81 6.25 5.33
N GLN A 637 25.55 5.21 5.73
CA GLN A 637 26.25 5.15 7.03
C GLN A 637 27.44 6.13 7.21
N GLU A 638 28.06 6.63 6.13
CA GLU A 638 29.27 7.49 6.21
C GLU A 638 28.97 8.95 5.84
N TYR A 639 28.09 9.19 4.86
CA TYR A 639 27.85 10.50 4.24
C TYR A 639 26.55 11.18 4.67
N MET A 640 25.68 10.52 5.45
CA MET A 640 24.39 11.07 5.91
C MET A 640 24.53 11.72 7.30
N SER A 641 23.82 12.82 7.55
CA SER A 641 23.79 13.41 8.91
C SER A 641 22.85 12.63 9.84
N PRO A 642 23.01 12.73 11.17
CA PRO A 642 22.08 12.09 12.11
C PRO A 642 20.62 12.53 11.92
N ALA A 643 20.38 13.78 11.53
CA ALA A 643 19.03 14.29 11.27
C ALA A 643 18.43 13.72 9.97
N ASP A 644 19.25 13.58 8.92
CA ASP A 644 18.83 12.92 7.67
C ASP A 644 18.59 11.41 7.90
N GLN A 645 19.37 10.78 8.78
CA GLN A 645 19.18 9.37 9.17
C GLN A 645 17.88 9.17 9.96
N GLU A 646 17.49 10.09 10.85
CA GLU A 646 16.17 10.03 11.51
C GLU A 646 15.00 10.15 10.52
N ILE A 647 15.18 10.86 9.38
CA ILE A 647 14.19 10.92 8.30
C ILE A 647 14.21 9.62 7.47
N CYS A 648 15.38 9.01 7.26
CA CYS A 648 15.48 7.64 6.73
C CYS A 648 14.74 6.64 7.63
N ASP A 649 14.91 6.68 8.95
CA ASP A 649 14.31 5.70 9.86
C ASP A 649 12.77 5.77 9.83
N GLU A 650 12.19 6.99 9.76
CA GLU A 650 10.74 7.18 9.58
C GLU A 650 10.26 6.72 8.18
N LEU A 651 11.05 6.94 7.12
CA LEU A 651 10.77 6.40 5.77
C LEU A 651 10.79 4.86 5.76
N ASP A 652 11.80 4.26 6.39
CA ASP A 652 12.05 2.83 6.44
C ASP A 652 10.97 2.10 7.28
N GLU A 653 10.42 2.73 8.33
CA GLU A 653 9.20 2.24 9.00
C GLU A 653 7.96 2.39 8.10
N LEU A 654 7.79 3.54 7.45
CA LEU A 654 6.61 3.86 6.63
C LEU A 654 6.43 2.88 5.46
N VAL A 655 7.51 2.48 4.79
CA VAL A 655 7.48 1.50 3.69
C VAL A 655 7.57 0.03 4.15
N SER A 656 7.78 -0.22 5.45
CA SER A 656 8.14 -1.54 5.96
C SER A 656 7.18 -2.66 5.54
N GLY A 657 7.73 -3.80 5.09
CA GLY A 657 6.97 -5.01 4.81
C GLY A 657 6.30 -5.64 6.04
N ALA A 658 6.63 -5.18 7.25
CA ALA A 658 6.11 -5.68 8.51
C ALA A 658 4.57 -5.72 8.54
N GLY A 659 4.02 -6.88 8.92
CA GLY A 659 2.57 -7.11 8.96
C GLY A 659 1.88 -7.01 7.59
N ASN A 660 2.56 -7.44 6.51
CA ASN A 660 2.12 -7.27 5.12
C ASN A 660 1.88 -5.78 4.79
N PHE A 661 2.95 -4.98 4.79
CA PHE A 661 2.93 -3.54 4.45
C PHE A 661 1.92 -2.72 5.28
N ASN A 662 1.79 -3.00 6.58
CA ASN A 662 0.72 -2.44 7.41
C ASN A 662 0.68 -0.90 7.40
N ARG A 663 1.84 -0.22 7.50
CA ARG A 663 1.92 1.25 7.45
C ARG A 663 1.47 1.83 6.09
N LEU A 664 1.91 1.25 4.96
CA LEU A 664 1.45 1.66 3.62
C LEU A 664 -0.06 1.43 3.42
N ARG A 665 -0.63 0.36 3.99
CA ARG A 665 -2.07 0.08 3.96
C ARG A 665 -2.85 1.08 4.83
N GLN A 666 -2.35 1.45 6.00
CA GLN A 666 -2.92 2.52 6.84
C GLN A 666 -3.00 3.84 6.08
N VAL A 667 -1.91 4.24 5.40
CA VAL A 667 -1.91 5.46 4.55
C VAL A 667 -2.89 5.34 3.39
N THR A 668 -2.88 4.21 2.68
CA THR A 668 -3.77 3.95 1.53
C THR A 668 -5.25 4.11 1.92
N ASN A 669 -5.62 3.66 3.12
CA ASN A 669 -6.98 3.70 3.66
C ASN A 669 -7.33 5.03 4.34
N ALA A 670 -6.36 5.82 4.77
CA ALA A 670 -6.59 7.12 5.43
C ALA A 670 -6.62 8.29 4.44
N PHE A 671 -5.89 8.21 3.33
CA PHE A 671 -5.76 9.28 2.34
C PHE A 671 -6.35 8.85 1.00
N ASP A 672 -7.55 9.35 0.68
CA ASP A 672 -8.30 9.02 -0.53
C ASP A 672 -7.51 9.17 -1.83
N SER A 673 -6.72 10.25 -1.90
CA SER A 673 -5.86 10.67 -3.01
C SER A 673 -4.53 9.91 -3.12
N SER A 674 -4.20 9.03 -2.17
CA SER A 674 -2.99 8.20 -2.24
C SER A 674 -2.94 7.34 -3.50
N LEU A 675 -1.74 7.12 -4.04
CA LEU A 675 -1.46 6.18 -5.12
C LEU A 675 -0.77 4.95 -4.48
N PRO A 676 -1.44 3.78 -4.36
CA PRO A 676 -0.94 2.67 -3.55
C PRO A 676 0.33 2.01 -4.09
N PHE A 677 1.11 1.40 -3.20
CA PHE A 677 2.24 0.54 -3.56
C PHE A 677 1.77 -0.70 -4.33
N PHE A 678 1.95 -0.67 -5.64
CA PHE A 678 1.33 -1.63 -6.54
C PHE A 678 1.72 -3.12 -6.33
N PRO A 679 2.99 -3.51 -6.12
CA PRO A 679 3.34 -4.92 -5.88
C PRO A 679 2.63 -5.56 -4.68
N GLY A 680 2.26 -4.79 -3.64
CA GLY A 680 1.44 -5.31 -2.54
C GLY A 680 0.02 -5.73 -2.97
N ILE A 681 -0.51 -5.15 -4.04
CA ILE A 681 -1.77 -5.56 -4.69
C ILE A 681 -1.56 -6.87 -5.45
N LEU A 682 -0.42 -7.06 -6.11
CA LEU A 682 -0.06 -8.33 -6.75
C LEU A 682 0.07 -9.45 -5.72
N THR A 683 0.73 -9.20 -4.59
CA THR A 683 0.85 -10.16 -3.49
C THR A 683 -0.52 -10.59 -2.95
N ASP A 684 -1.44 -9.64 -2.72
CA ASP A 684 -2.80 -9.96 -2.27
C ASP A 684 -3.55 -10.86 -3.27
N ILE A 685 -3.36 -10.66 -4.58
CA ILE A 685 -4.00 -11.46 -5.65
C ILE A 685 -3.38 -12.86 -5.74
N THR A 686 -2.05 -12.98 -5.67
CA THR A 686 -1.36 -14.28 -5.62
C THR A 686 -1.82 -15.09 -4.40
N MET A 687 -1.79 -14.50 -3.21
CA MET A 687 -2.28 -15.17 -1.98
C MET A 687 -3.78 -15.50 -2.05
N GLY A 688 -4.57 -14.66 -2.71
CA GLY A 688 -5.99 -14.90 -2.97
C GLY A 688 -6.24 -16.13 -3.84
N ILE A 689 -5.45 -16.34 -4.90
CA ILE A 689 -5.53 -17.51 -5.78
C ILE A 689 -4.98 -18.77 -5.10
N GLU A 690 -3.79 -18.70 -4.50
CA GLU A 690 -3.12 -19.86 -3.89
C GLU A 690 -3.83 -20.37 -2.64
N GLY A 691 -4.42 -19.47 -1.84
CA GLY A 691 -5.13 -19.82 -0.60
C GLY A 691 -6.55 -20.35 -0.79
N ASN A 692 -7.13 -20.26 -1.99
CA ASN A 692 -8.55 -20.58 -2.23
C ASN A 692 -8.71 -21.43 -3.50
N PRO A 693 -8.82 -22.77 -3.39
CA PRO A 693 -8.97 -23.63 -4.56
C PRO A 693 -10.34 -23.48 -5.24
N GLU A 694 -11.40 -23.26 -4.47
CA GLU A 694 -12.78 -23.14 -4.97
C GLU A 694 -13.08 -21.76 -5.57
N LEU A 695 -13.77 -21.72 -6.71
CA LEU A 695 -14.11 -20.49 -7.44
C LEU A 695 -14.74 -19.39 -6.58
N VAL A 696 -15.73 -19.70 -5.73
CA VAL A 696 -16.50 -18.66 -5.02
C VAL A 696 -15.72 -18.01 -3.87
N PRO A 697 -15.06 -18.75 -2.95
CA PRO A 697 -14.13 -18.16 -1.97
C PRO A 697 -12.97 -17.41 -2.62
N LYS A 698 -12.44 -17.92 -3.75
CA LYS A 698 -11.37 -17.25 -4.50
C LYS A 698 -11.85 -15.91 -5.07
N ALA A 699 -13.01 -15.89 -5.74
CA ALA A 699 -13.61 -14.67 -6.26
C ALA A 699 -13.95 -13.66 -5.15
N GLU A 700 -14.32 -14.11 -3.95
CA GLU A 700 -14.50 -13.24 -2.78
C GLU A 700 -13.19 -12.50 -2.41
N GLN A 701 -12.08 -13.21 -2.27
CA GLN A 701 -10.79 -12.58 -1.95
C GLN A 701 -10.30 -11.66 -3.08
N LEU A 702 -10.38 -12.12 -4.34
CA LEU A 702 -9.93 -11.33 -5.49
C LEU A 702 -10.77 -10.07 -5.70
N GLY A 703 -12.09 -10.16 -5.50
CA GLY A 703 -12.98 -9.00 -5.52
C GLY A 703 -12.65 -7.96 -4.45
N ALA A 704 -12.25 -8.39 -3.24
CA ALA A 704 -11.83 -7.49 -2.16
C ALA A 704 -10.56 -6.70 -2.50
N VAL A 705 -9.71 -7.22 -3.40
CA VAL A 705 -8.58 -6.49 -3.96
C VAL A 705 -9.01 -5.61 -5.14
N LEU A 706 -9.76 -6.17 -6.10
CA LEU A 706 -10.21 -5.45 -7.29
C LEU A 706 -11.03 -4.19 -6.96
N ILE A 707 -11.91 -4.21 -5.96
CA ILE A 707 -12.70 -3.03 -5.57
C ILE A 707 -11.78 -1.82 -5.28
N LYS A 708 -10.63 -2.04 -4.64
CA LYS A 708 -9.63 -1.00 -4.34
C LYS A 708 -8.95 -0.49 -5.61
N VAL A 709 -8.62 -1.40 -6.54
CA VAL A 709 -8.10 -1.05 -7.88
C VAL A 709 -9.13 -0.20 -8.63
N PHE A 710 -10.39 -0.64 -8.73
CA PHE A 710 -11.47 0.10 -9.40
C PHE A 710 -11.73 1.47 -8.76
N GLN A 711 -11.67 1.60 -7.42
CA GLN A 711 -11.74 2.90 -6.73
C GLN A 711 -10.61 3.85 -7.15
N LYS A 712 -9.36 3.37 -7.23
CA LYS A 712 -8.22 4.18 -7.67
C LYS A 712 -8.27 4.47 -9.17
N LYS A 713 -8.73 3.54 -10.02
CA LYS A 713 -9.00 3.77 -11.46
C LYS A 713 -10.06 4.85 -11.66
N TYR A 714 -11.19 4.79 -10.93
CA TYR A 714 -12.29 5.75 -11.02
C TYR A 714 -11.82 7.17 -10.62
N LYS A 715 -11.15 7.30 -9.46
CA LYS A 715 -10.58 8.58 -9.00
C LYS A 715 -9.54 9.17 -9.96
N ASN A 716 -8.85 8.35 -10.75
CA ASN A 716 -7.89 8.76 -11.77
C ASN A 716 -8.46 8.92 -13.20
N GLN A 717 -9.71 8.49 -13.47
CA GLN A 717 -10.23 8.35 -14.85
C GLN A 717 -10.14 9.66 -15.66
N PHE A 718 -10.39 10.80 -15.02
CA PHE A 718 -10.37 12.11 -15.66
C PHE A 718 -9.18 12.98 -15.25
N LYS A 719 -8.28 12.50 -14.37
CA LYS A 719 -7.13 13.27 -13.89
C LYS A 719 -6.19 13.58 -15.06
N LEU A 720 -5.85 14.86 -15.19
CA LEU A 720 -4.92 15.31 -16.21
C LEU A 720 -3.52 14.72 -15.99
N HIS A 721 -2.97 14.11 -17.03
CA HIS A 721 -1.64 13.54 -17.08
C HIS A 721 -0.89 14.22 -18.23
N ASN A 722 0.08 15.07 -17.88
CA ASN A 722 0.98 15.71 -18.84
C ASN A 722 2.41 15.65 -18.32
N PHE A 723 3.24 14.79 -18.90
CA PHE A 723 4.67 14.75 -18.62
C PHE A 723 5.33 16.02 -19.14
N ARG A 724 5.90 16.81 -18.23
CA ARG A 724 6.67 18.01 -18.52
C ARG A 724 8.10 17.67 -18.97
N THR A 725 8.50 16.41 -18.82
CA THR A 725 9.81 15.91 -19.22
C THR A 725 9.75 14.81 -20.27
N ASP A 726 10.93 14.34 -20.70
CA ASP A 726 11.14 13.17 -21.55
C ASP A 726 11.19 11.83 -20.79
N ILE A 727 10.86 11.78 -19.48
CA ILE A 727 10.99 10.60 -18.60
C ILE A 727 10.49 9.28 -19.22
N THR A 728 9.36 9.29 -19.92
CA THR A 728 8.79 8.08 -20.56
C THR A 728 9.60 7.59 -21.76
N ALA A 729 10.31 8.48 -22.45
CA ALA A 729 11.23 8.14 -23.54
C ALA A 729 12.59 7.70 -22.95
N LEU A 730 13.10 8.43 -21.96
CA LEU A 730 14.30 8.06 -21.21
C LEU A 730 14.18 6.62 -20.67
N LEU A 731 13.07 6.26 -20.01
CA LEU A 731 12.84 4.90 -19.51
C LEU A 731 12.52 3.87 -20.61
N GLY A 732 12.16 4.32 -21.82
CA GLY A 732 12.06 3.45 -23.00
C GLY A 732 13.45 2.98 -23.45
N ASP A 733 14.36 3.94 -23.61
CA ASP A 733 15.71 3.71 -24.16
C ASP A 733 16.76 3.31 -23.10
N TYR A 734 16.47 3.49 -21.80
CA TYR A 734 17.40 3.20 -20.70
C TYR A 734 17.78 1.71 -20.63
N GLN A 735 19.09 1.44 -20.53
CA GLN A 735 19.66 0.12 -20.32
C GLN A 735 20.16 0.01 -18.88
N LEU A 736 19.85 -1.10 -18.21
CA LEU A 736 20.31 -1.36 -16.84
C LEU A 736 21.83 -1.50 -16.80
N SER A 737 22.44 -0.93 -15.76
CA SER A 737 23.89 -0.95 -15.51
C SER A 737 24.38 -2.36 -15.13
N ASN A 738 25.68 -2.59 -15.31
CA ASN A 738 26.32 -3.80 -14.79
C ASN A 738 26.41 -3.76 -13.25
N GLU A 739 25.88 -4.80 -12.60
CA GLU A 739 25.88 -4.94 -11.15
C GLU A 739 27.28 -4.96 -10.52
N GLU A 740 28.28 -5.52 -11.21
CA GLU A 740 29.66 -5.53 -10.72
C GLU A 740 30.29 -4.14 -10.77
N GLU A 741 30.02 -3.36 -11.84
CA GLU A 741 30.53 -1.99 -12.02
C GLU A 741 29.93 -1.02 -10.98
N LEU A 742 28.61 -1.10 -10.73
CA LEU A 742 27.99 -0.32 -9.65
C LEU A 742 28.52 -0.72 -8.27
N SER A 743 28.78 -2.01 -8.04
CA SER A 743 29.39 -2.48 -6.80
C SER A 743 30.82 -1.93 -6.64
N HIS A 744 31.60 -1.89 -7.72
CA HIS A 744 32.95 -1.32 -7.76
C HIS A 744 32.97 0.19 -7.47
N GLU A 745 32.12 0.99 -8.13
CA GLU A 745 31.99 2.43 -7.87
C GLU A 745 31.62 2.73 -6.40
N SER A 746 30.75 1.91 -5.80
CA SER A 746 30.45 1.98 -4.37
C SER A 746 31.66 1.65 -3.49
N TYR A 747 32.45 0.63 -3.83
CA TYR A 747 33.69 0.29 -3.11
C TYR A 747 34.82 1.31 -3.27
N MET A 748 34.80 2.15 -4.32
CA MET A 748 35.69 3.30 -4.42
C MET A 748 35.27 4.44 -3.47
N LEU A 749 33.97 4.75 -3.41
CA LEU A 749 33.41 5.80 -2.55
C LEU A 749 33.46 5.48 -1.05
N TYR A 750 33.35 4.21 -0.67
CA TYR A 750 33.64 3.72 0.68
C TYR A 750 34.15 2.26 0.61
N PRO A 751 35.36 1.94 1.14
CA PRO A 751 36.02 0.65 0.90
C PRO A 751 35.26 -0.55 1.48
N LYS A 752 35.54 -1.75 0.95
CA LYS A 752 35.03 -3.03 1.47
C LYS A 752 35.24 -3.15 2.99
N ASN A 753 34.37 -3.94 3.63
CA ASN A 753 34.48 -4.24 5.06
C ASN A 753 35.67 -5.18 5.37
N GLU A 754 36.17 -5.89 4.35
CA GLU A 754 37.43 -6.62 4.42
C GLU A 754 38.61 -5.66 4.61
N VAL A 755 39.53 -6.01 5.51
CA VAL A 755 40.73 -5.23 5.80
C VAL A 755 41.99 -6.03 5.50
N LEU A 756 43.03 -5.35 5.01
CA LEU A 756 44.37 -5.92 4.95
C LEU A 756 45.04 -5.71 6.31
N ASP A 757 45.17 -6.77 7.08
CA ASP A 757 45.78 -6.72 8.41
C ASP A 757 47.31 -6.81 8.30
N LEU A 758 47.99 -5.74 8.71
CA LEU A 758 49.44 -5.61 8.72
C LEU A 758 49.99 -5.57 10.16
N SER A 759 49.19 -5.96 11.15
CA SER A 759 49.57 -5.95 12.57
C SER A 759 50.70 -6.94 12.91
N VAL A 760 50.78 -8.03 12.16
CA VAL A 760 51.83 -9.04 12.24
C VAL A 760 52.38 -9.23 10.83
N ILE A 761 53.67 -8.93 10.65
CA ILE A 761 54.41 -9.22 9.42
C ILE A 761 55.65 -10.02 9.82
N ASN A 762 55.79 -11.20 9.25
CA ASN A 762 56.93 -12.11 9.37
C ASN A 762 57.07 -12.91 8.05
N PHE A 763 58.05 -13.81 7.98
CA PHE A 763 58.28 -14.64 6.78
C PHE A 763 57.13 -15.59 6.41
N GLU A 764 56.27 -15.95 7.36
CA GLU A 764 55.13 -16.86 7.15
C GLU A 764 53.89 -16.11 6.65
N THR A 765 53.72 -14.85 7.07
CA THR A 765 52.52 -14.03 6.81
C THR A 765 52.66 -13.11 5.61
N ILE A 766 53.88 -12.68 5.24
CA ILE A 766 54.06 -11.65 4.21
C ILE A 766 53.61 -12.11 2.82
N THR A 767 53.81 -13.37 2.45
CA THR A 767 53.37 -13.89 1.14
C THR A 767 51.83 -13.94 1.05
N PRO A 768 51.09 -14.55 2.00
CA PRO A 768 49.62 -14.45 2.04
C PRO A 768 49.07 -13.01 2.08
N ILE A 769 49.78 -12.08 2.72
CA ILE A 769 49.40 -10.65 2.74
C ILE A 769 49.53 -10.02 1.34
N LEU A 770 50.60 -10.33 0.59
CA LEU A 770 50.81 -9.82 -0.77
C LEU A 770 49.88 -10.51 -1.79
N GLU A 771 49.65 -11.81 -1.66
CA GLU A 771 48.67 -12.55 -2.46
C GLU A 771 47.28 -11.96 -2.26
N ARG A 772 46.83 -11.79 -1.01
CA ARG A 772 45.54 -11.18 -0.69
C ARG A 772 45.42 -9.74 -1.17
N LEU A 773 46.48 -8.92 -1.07
CA LEU A 773 46.51 -7.56 -1.61
C LEU A 773 46.24 -7.58 -3.12
N ASN A 774 46.94 -8.43 -3.86
CA ASN A 774 46.79 -8.51 -5.30
C ASN A 774 45.42 -9.09 -5.71
N GLU A 775 45.03 -10.25 -5.18
CA GLU A 775 43.85 -10.99 -5.64
C GLU A 775 42.51 -10.41 -5.19
N LYS A 776 42.42 -9.79 -4.00
CA LYS A 776 41.14 -9.31 -3.43
C LYS A 776 40.93 -7.80 -3.50
N PHE A 777 41.92 -7.05 -4.00
CA PHE A 777 41.84 -5.60 -4.15
C PHE A 777 42.42 -5.13 -5.48
N LEU A 778 43.72 -5.35 -5.75
CA LEU A 778 44.35 -4.78 -6.96
C LEU A 778 43.90 -5.45 -8.27
N ALA A 779 43.50 -6.72 -8.22
CA ALA A 779 42.85 -7.44 -9.33
C ALA A 779 41.53 -6.77 -9.72
N GLU A 780 40.74 -6.37 -8.73
CA GLU A 780 39.46 -5.67 -8.89
C GLU A 780 39.60 -4.16 -9.14
N GLY A 781 40.82 -3.59 -9.19
CA GLY A 781 41.01 -2.14 -9.35
C GLY A 781 40.72 -1.31 -8.09
N LEU A 782 40.72 -1.94 -6.90
CA LEU A 782 40.38 -1.33 -5.61
C LEU A 782 41.57 -1.25 -4.65
N LEU A 783 41.47 -0.38 -3.64
CA LEU A 783 42.48 -0.25 -2.57
C LEU A 783 41.93 -0.69 -1.21
N PRO A 784 42.69 -1.49 -0.42
CA PRO A 784 42.22 -1.99 0.87
C PRO A 784 42.18 -0.93 1.98
N LYS A 785 41.27 -1.14 2.94
CA LYS A 785 41.34 -0.54 4.27
C LYS A 785 42.42 -1.26 5.09
N ILE A 786 43.46 -0.55 5.50
CA ILE A 786 44.63 -1.13 6.21
C ILE A 786 44.37 -1.16 7.72
N LYS A 787 44.67 -2.29 8.38
CA LYS A 787 44.66 -2.41 9.84
C LYS A 787 46.10 -2.54 10.38
N LEU A 788 46.42 -1.79 11.44
CA LEU A 788 47.66 -1.88 12.20
C LEU A 788 47.34 -1.82 13.70
N GLY A 789 47.41 -2.96 14.38
CA GLY A 789 47.01 -3.13 15.77
C GLY A 789 45.51 -2.90 15.94
N LYS A 790 45.14 -1.83 16.67
CA LYS A 790 43.75 -1.39 16.85
C LYS A 790 43.33 -0.29 15.86
N ASN A 791 44.24 0.23 15.05
CA ASN A 791 43.98 1.39 14.19
C ASN A 791 43.70 0.96 12.75
N PHE A 792 42.74 1.63 12.12
CA PHE A 792 42.40 1.45 10.70
C PHE A 792 42.77 2.69 9.89
N TYR A 793 43.11 2.51 8.62
CA TYR A 793 43.46 3.58 7.68
C TYR A 793 42.81 3.32 6.32
N PHE A 794 42.32 4.39 5.70
CA PHE A 794 41.58 4.37 4.44
C PHE A 794 42.51 4.38 3.21
N PRO A 795 41.99 4.10 1.99
CA PRO A 795 42.74 4.10 0.72
C PRO A 795 43.73 5.25 0.53
N GLU A 796 43.37 6.48 0.93
CA GLU A 796 44.22 7.69 0.93
C GLU A 796 45.64 7.43 1.46
N GLN A 797 45.77 6.61 2.52
CA GLN A 797 47.02 6.36 3.23
C GLN A 797 47.61 4.97 2.91
N CYS A 798 46.90 4.13 2.16
CA CYS A 798 47.18 2.70 1.99
C CYS A 798 48.65 2.40 1.64
N LEU A 799 49.14 2.95 0.52
CA LEU A 799 50.52 2.82 0.02
C LEU A 799 51.57 3.14 1.10
N LYS A 800 51.40 4.29 1.77
CA LYS A 800 52.30 4.79 2.81
C LYS A 800 52.28 3.88 4.05
N LYS A 801 51.12 3.32 4.42
CA LYS A 801 51.00 2.40 5.56
C LYS A 801 51.66 1.05 5.27
N ILE A 802 51.39 0.45 4.10
CA ILE A 802 52.04 -0.79 3.64
C ILE A 802 53.57 -0.66 3.71
N LEU A 803 54.13 0.34 3.03
CA LEU A 803 55.58 0.56 3.00
C LEU A 803 56.18 0.85 4.38
N SER A 804 55.46 1.58 5.25
CA SER A 804 55.92 1.85 6.62
C SER A 804 55.90 0.61 7.53
N ALA A 805 54.94 -0.31 7.34
CA ALA A 805 54.84 -1.56 8.08
C ALA A 805 55.95 -2.52 7.64
N PHE A 806 56.13 -2.68 6.32
CA PHE A 806 57.22 -3.45 5.74
C PHE A 806 58.60 -2.91 6.17
N GLN A 807 58.79 -1.58 6.18
CA GLN A 807 60.04 -0.98 6.66
C GLN A 807 60.33 -1.30 8.13
N LYS A 808 59.29 -1.32 8.99
CA LYS A 808 59.44 -1.70 10.40
C LYS A 808 59.82 -3.17 10.56
N TRP A 809 59.17 -4.06 9.80
CA TRP A 809 59.53 -5.48 9.79
C TRP A 809 60.97 -5.71 9.33
N VAL A 810 61.36 -5.17 8.18
CA VAL A 810 62.73 -5.29 7.65
C VAL A 810 63.78 -4.76 8.64
N LYS A 811 63.51 -3.64 9.31
CA LYS A 811 64.38 -3.08 10.37
C LYS A 811 64.39 -3.87 11.69
N SER A 812 63.51 -4.85 11.88
CA SER A 812 63.46 -5.71 13.07
C SER A 812 64.25 -7.02 12.93
N ILE A 813 64.71 -7.35 11.71
CA ILE A 813 65.43 -8.59 11.42
C ILE A 813 66.92 -8.43 11.81
N PRO A 814 67.46 -9.21 12.78
CA PRO A 814 68.84 -9.04 13.24
C PRO A 814 69.88 -9.78 12.37
N SER A 815 69.44 -10.80 11.61
CA SER A 815 70.26 -11.66 10.76
C SER A 815 69.35 -12.45 9.81
N LEU A 816 69.84 -12.78 8.61
CA LEU A 816 69.12 -13.57 7.61
C LEU A 816 69.88 -14.88 7.34
N SER A 817 69.17 -16.00 7.20
CA SER A 817 69.69 -17.16 6.45
C SER A 817 69.71 -16.87 4.95
N GLU A 818 70.43 -17.65 4.15
CA GLU A 818 70.42 -17.44 2.69
C GLU A 818 69.01 -17.68 2.11
N GLU A 819 68.28 -18.68 2.60
CA GLU A 819 66.87 -18.91 2.22
C GLU A 819 65.97 -17.72 2.55
N GLN A 820 66.10 -17.15 3.75
CA GLN A 820 65.37 -15.93 4.15
C GLN A 820 65.77 -14.71 3.33
N TYR A 821 67.05 -14.60 2.94
CA TYR A 821 67.53 -13.53 2.06
C TYR A 821 66.93 -13.65 0.65
N GLN A 822 66.94 -14.85 0.06
CA GLN A 822 66.34 -15.13 -1.25
C GLN A 822 64.82 -14.92 -1.23
N LEU A 823 64.13 -15.36 -0.17
CA LEU A 823 62.70 -15.09 0.03
C LEU A 823 62.45 -13.58 0.14
N LEU A 824 63.20 -12.85 0.97
CA LEU A 824 63.03 -11.41 1.15
C LEU A 824 63.30 -10.62 -0.13
N GLN A 825 64.29 -11.02 -0.95
CA GLN A 825 64.51 -10.41 -2.27
C GLN A 825 63.29 -10.58 -3.20
N LYS A 826 62.72 -11.79 -3.28
CA LYS A 826 61.47 -12.05 -4.03
C LYS A 826 60.30 -11.23 -3.49
N THR A 827 60.16 -11.17 -2.16
CA THR A 827 59.12 -10.38 -1.48
C THR A 827 59.24 -8.88 -1.77
N VAL A 828 60.46 -8.32 -1.77
CA VAL A 828 60.70 -6.91 -2.10
C VAL A 828 60.36 -6.60 -3.57
N PHE A 829 60.65 -7.53 -4.48
CA PHE A 829 60.28 -7.40 -5.89
C PHE A 829 58.75 -7.42 -6.07
N ALA A 830 58.07 -8.44 -5.57
CA ALA A 830 56.60 -8.56 -5.63
C ALA A 830 55.89 -7.39 -4.93
N LEU A 831 56.43 -6.89 -3.81
CA LEU A 831 55.95 -5.67 -3.16
C LEU A 831 56.10 -4.44 -4.06
N LYS A 832 57.20 -4.31 -4.84
CA LYS A 832 57.37 -3.18 -5.76
C LYS A 832 56.32 -3.22 -6.87
N GLU A 833 56.07 -4.37 -7.49
CA GLU A 833 55.02 -4.53 -8.50
C GLU A 833 53.62 -4.23 -7.93
N SER A 834 53.32 -4.76 -6.74
CA SER A 834 52.07 -4.51 -6.02
C SER A 834 51.86 -3.02 -5.72
N ILE A 835 52.92 -2.31 -5.31
CA ILE A 835 52.88 -0.88 -5.02
C ILE A 835 52.74 -0.04 -6.30
N SER A 836 53.39 -0.41 -7.40
CA SER A 836 53.19 0.25 -8.70
C SER A 836 51.74 0.13 -9.17
N ARG A 837 51.16 -1.08 -9.15
CA ARG A 837 49.75 -1.30 -9.52
C ARG A 837 48.77 -0.56 -8.60
N ALA A 838 49.05 -0.54 -7.30
CA ALA A 838 48.26 0.22 -6.34
C ALA A 838 48.37 1.74 -6.53
N LEU A 839 49.51 2.25 -7.01
CA LEU A 839 49.73 3.67 -7.32
C LEU A 839 49.00 4.08 -8.61
N GLU A 840 49.01 3.21 -9.63
CA GLU A 840 48.21 3.38 -10.85
C GLU A 840 46.71 3.47 -10.53
N ILE A 841 46.18 2.52 -9.75
CA ILE A 841 44.79 2.52 -9.27
C ILE A 841 44.46 3.81 -8.48
N TYR A 842 45.38 4.24 -7.61
CA TYR A 842 45.23 5.47 -6.83
C TYR A 842 45.10 6.71 -7.74
N ASN A 843 46.04 6.88 -8.67
CA ASN A 843 46.13 8.06 -9.53
C ASN A 843 45.03 8.09 -10.61
N ASN A 844 44.66 6.95 -11.19
CA ASN A 844 43.66 6.89 -12.25
C ASN A 844 42.22 7.01 -11.71
N SER A 845 41.93 6.35 -10.58
CA SER A 845 40.57 6.25 -10.03
C SER A 845 40.35 7.14 -8.82
N TYR A 846 41.13 6.94 -7.75
CA TYR A 846 40.85 7.58 -6.45
C TYR A 846 41.12 9.09 -6.44
N VAL A 847 42.14 9.60 -7.14
CA VAL A 847 42.38 11.04 -7.32
C VAL A 847 41.18 11.73 -7.99
N LYS A 848 40.59 11.12 -9.03
CA LYS A 848 39.43 11.67 -9.74
C LYS A 848 38.13 11.59 -8.93
N LYS A 849 37.95 10.50 -8.18
CA LYS A 849 36.69 10.16 -7.48
C LYS A 849 36.57 10.74 -6.07
N MET A 850 37.66 10.66 -5.30
CA MET A 850 37.75 11.07 -3.91
C MET A 850 38.41 12.45 -3.73
N GLU A 851 38.88 13.06 -4.82
CA GLU A 851 39.67 14.31 -4.82
C GLU A 851 40.96 14.22 -3.98
N TYR A 852 41.53 13.01 -3.87
CA TYR A 852 42.82 12.78 -3.23
C TYR A 852 43.98 13.49 -3.96
N PRO A 853 45.04 13.90 -3.24
CA PRO A 853 46.21 14.52 -3.87
C PRO A 853 46.96 13.53 -4.76
N GLN A 854 47.27 13.92 -6.00
CA GLN A 854 48.03 13.09 -6.93
C GLN A 854 49.42 12.74 -6.38
N LEU A 855 49.80 11.47 -6.51
CA LEU A 855 51.08 10.92 -6.04
C LEU A 855 52.04 10.75 -7.22
N ALA A 856 53.34 10.96 -7.01
CA ALA A 856 54.35 10.83 -8.06
C ALA A 856 54.95 9.41 -8.12
N ASP A 857 55.22 8.90 -9.32
CA ASP A 857 55.68 7.52 -9.54
C ASP A 857 56.95 7.17 -8.76
N ASN A 858 57.87 8.12 -8.65
CA ASN A 858 59.14 8.00 -7.93
C ASN A 858 59.06 8.32 -6.42
N GLN A 859 57.89 8.72 -5.89
CA GLN A 859 57.70 9.14 -4.51
C GLN A 859 58.04 8.04 -3.49
N TYR A 860 57.98 6.77 -3.90
CA TYR A 860 58.20 5.61 -3.05
C TYR A 860 59.53 4.87 -3.29
N ASP A 861 60.31 5.22 -4.32
CA ASP A 861 61.58 4.52 -4.63
C ASP A 861 62.59 4.57 -3.48
N ASN A 862 62.61 5.64 -2.69
CA ASN A 862 63.48 5.76 -1.50
C ASN A 862 63.20 4.67 -0.45
N TYR A 863 61.96 4.18 -0.34
CA TYR A 863 61.66 3.01 0.52
C TYR A 863 62.37 1.76 0.01
N PHE A 864 62.29 1.47 -1.30
CA PHE A 864 62.93 0.31 -1.91
C PHE A 864 64.46 0.39 -1.88
N GLN A 865 65.04 1.57 -2.13
CA GLN A 865 66.47 1.81 -1.93
C GLN A 865 66.89 1.56 -0.47
N THR A 866 66.09 2.04 0.49
CA THR A 866 66.31 1.77 1.93
C THR A 866 66.19 0.28 2.26
N PHE A 867 65.29 -0.47 1.63
CA PHE A 867 65.18 -1.93 1.82
C PHE A 867 66.43 -2.65 1.33
N SER A 868 66.88 -2.40 0.09
CA SER A 868 68.10 -3.01 -0.46
C SER A 868 69.33 -2.74 0.39
N LEU A 869 69.55 -1.47 0.76
CA LEU A 869 70.65 -1.07 1.64
C LEU A 869 70.60 -1.72 3.04
N HIS A 870 69.42 -2.11 3.52
CA HIS A 870 69.29 -2.82 4.79
C HIS A 870 69.52 -4.34 4.64
N MET A 871 69.00 -4.94 3.56
CA MET A 871 69.24 -6.36 3.25
C MET A 871 70.73 -6.68 3.08
N GLU A 872 71.48 -5.85 2.36
CA GLU A 872 72.94 -6.03 2.19
C GLU A 872 73.69 -5.91 3.51
N ARG A 873 73.34 -4.92 4.36
CA ARG A 873 73.93 -4.76 5.69
C ARG A 873 73.68 -5.96 6.59
N ILE A 874 72.45 -6.50 6.59
CA ILE A 874 72.11 -7.68 7.39
C ILE A 874 72.86 -8.92 6.86
N LYS A 875 72.96 -9.12 5.53
CA LYS A 875 73.74 -10.22 4.94
C LYS A 875 75.23 -10.13 5.28
N GLY A 876 75.83 -8.94 5.21
CA GLY A 876 77.21 -8.70 5.66
C GLY A 876 77.44 -8.99 7.15
N SER A 877 76.44 -8.75 7.99
CA SER A 877 76.53 -9.01 9.44
C SER A 877 76.61 -10.50 9.80
N ALA A 878 76.08 -11.39 8.96
CA ALA A 878 76.17 -12.84 9.14
C ALA A 878 77.58 -13.36 8.78
N LEU A 879 78.14 -12.89 7.66
CA LEU A 879 79.48 -13.24 7.21
C LEU A 879 80.55 -12.89 8.25
N ASN A 880 80.47 -11.69 8.86
CA ASN A 880 81.43 -11.25 9.88
C ASN A 880 81.29 -11.96 11.25
N LYS A 881 80.31 -12.85 11.44
CA LYS A 881 80.22 -13.73 12.63
C LYS A 881 80.80 -15.13 12.41
N GLY A 882 81.22 -15.47 11.19
CA GLY A 882 81.81 -16.78 10.88
C GLY A 882 83.28 -16.94 11.30
N ALA A 883 83.95 -15.88 11.77
CA ALA A 883 85.41 -15.84 11.88
C ALA A 883 85.93 -15.16 13.16
N LEU A 884 85.37 -15.49 14.34
CA LEU A 884 86.00 -15.28 15.65
C LEU A 884 85.19 -15.99 16.77
N ASP A 885 85.56 -17.22 17.11
CA ASP A 885 86.22 -17.48 18.40
C ASP A 885 86.84 -18.90 18.51
N SER A 886 87.71 -19.09 19.49
CA SER A 886 88.56 -20.27 19.68
C SER A 886 88.05 -21.23 20.79
N PRO A 887 88.60 -22.45 20.98
CA PRO A 887 87.91 -23.52 21.69
C PRO A 887 87.94 -23.37 23.22
N ARG A 888 86.90 -22.76 23.80
CA ARG A 888 86.66 -22.76 25.26
C ARG A 888 85.26 -23.18 25.73
N ALA A 889 84.28 -23.33 24.83
CA ALA A 889 82.93 -23.78 25.19
C ALA A 889 82.74 -25.32 25.22
N ALA A 890 83.74 -26.09 24.77
CA ALA A 890 83.64 -27.55 24.62
C ALA A 890 83.72 -28.38 25.93
N LEU A 891 83.74 -27.72 27.11
CA LEU A 891 84.04 -28.38 28.39
C LEU A 891 82.80 -28.76 29.24
N ASN A 892 81.59 -28.34 28.88
CA ASN A 892 80.36 -28.61 29.65
C ASN A 892 79.36 -29.54 28.96
N LYS A 893 79.75 -30.23 27.88
CA LYS A 893 78.90 -31.19 27.17
C LYS A 893 79.43 -32.64 27.21
N LEU A 894 79.97 -33.07 28.36
CA LEU A 894 80.09 -34.48 28.77
C LEU A 894 80.53 -34.62 30.25
N LYS A 895 79.57 -34.51 31.18
CA LYS A 895 79.65 -35.08 32.54
C LYS A 895 78.33 -35.76 32.91
N THR A 896 78.04 -36.86 32.20
CA THR A 896 77.09 -37.90 32.63
C THR A 896 77.65 -38.70 33.81
N GLN A 897 76.78 -39.42 34.55
CA GLN A 897 77.12 -40.46 35.56
C GLN A 897 77.78 -39.92 36.85
N LEU A 898 77.50 -40.36 38.10
CA LEU A 898 76.74 -41.46 38.77
C LEU A 898 76.12 -40.92 40.12
N LEU A 899 75.49 -41.61 41.11
CA LEU A 899 75.22 -43.04 41.44
C LEU A 899 73.97 -43.16 42.40
N PHE A 900 72.92 -43.87 41.96
CA PHE A 900 72.00 -44.80 42.69
C PHE A 900 71.30 -44.53 44.06
N PHE A 901 69.97 -44.79 44.07
CA PHE A 901 69.09 -45.53 45.03
C PHE A 901 69.06 -45.27 46.57
N GLY A 902 67.84 -45.23 47.17
CA GLY A 902 67.65 -45.43 48.63
C GLY A 902 66.25 -45.21 49.28
N SER A 903 65.31 -46.16 49.13
CA SER A 903 64.27 -46.60 50.11
C SER A 903 63.31 -45.65 50.91
N SER A 904 61.99 -45.89 50.71
CA SER A 904 60.89 -46.06 51.71
C SER A 904 60.46 -44.99 52.77
N ARG A 905 59.20 -44.53 52.60
CA ARG A 905 58.09 -44.36 53.58
C ARG A 905 58.28 -43.68 54.96
N SER A 906 57.41 -42.69 55.22
CA SER A 906 56.60 -42.61 56.45
C SER A 906 55.17 -42.06 56.15
N MET A 907 54.27 -42.10 57.13
CA MET A 907 52.79 -41.92 57.12
C MET A 907 52.38 -41.43 58.55
N PRO A 908 51.16 -40.94 58.90
CA PRO A 908 49.85 -41.56 58.55
C PRO A 908 48.59 -40.63 58.46
N GLY A 909 47.43 -41.26 58.22
CA GLY A 909 46.09 -40.77 58.64
C GLY A 909 45.32 -39.86 57.67
N GLU A 910 43.97 -39.79 57.69
CA GLU A 910 43.00 -40.74 58.26
C GLU A 910 41.57 -40.52 57.67
N GLU A 911 40.65 -41.44 57.99
CA GLU A 911 39.18 -41.39 57.94
C GLU A 911 38.35 -40.64 56.85
N SER A 912 37.70 -41.44 56.00
CA SER A 912 36.23 -41.73 56.02
C SER A 912 35.16 -40.64 55.62
N PRO A 913 33.87 -41.03 55.38
CA PRO A 913 32.94 -40.26 54.51
C PRO A 913 31.50 -39.99 55.02
N ARG A 914 30.70 -39.25 54.24
CA ARG A 914 29.24 -39.45 53.96
C ARG A 914 28.90 -38.82 52.58
N ARG A 915 28.09 -39.35 51.64
CA ARG A 915 26.77 -40.05 51.61
C ARG A 915 25.55 -39.14 51.90
N PRO A 916 24.33 -39.41 51.34
CA PRO A 916 23.98 -40.25 50.18
C PRO A 916 22.78 -39.74 49.29
N GLN A 917 22.28 -40.62 48.39
CA GLN A 917 20.88 -40.72 47.88
C GLN A 917 20.38 -39.65 46.86
N SER A 918 19.46 -39.98 45.92
CA SER A 918 18.86 -41.29 45.57
C SER A 918 18.29 -41.36 44.13
N LEU A 919 18.29 -42.59 43.59
CA LEU A 919 17.37 -43.24 42.63
C LEU A 919 16.40 -42.34 41.79
N LYS A 920 16.38 -42.41 40.45
CA LYS A 920 15.90 -43.52 39.59
C LYS A 920 14.47 -44.01 39.90
N GLN A 921 13.59 -43.93 38.90
CA GLN A 921 12.73 -45.05 38.52
C GLN A 921 12.34 -44.98 37.03
N ALA A 922 11.94 -46.11 36.45
CA ALA A 922 11.58 -46.33 35.04
C ALA A 922 10.67 -47.59 34.95
N GLU A 923 10.34 -48.04 33.73
CA GLU A 923 9.38 -49.13 33.39
C GLU A 923 7.90 -48.67 33.52
N SER A 924 6.93 -49.08 32.67
CA SER A 924 6.88 -49.86 31.40
C SER A 924 5.63 -49.41 30.58
N GLY A 925 5.33 -49.83 29.33
CA GLY A 925 6.06 -50.60 28.31
C GLY A 925 5.10 -51.34 27.33
N SER A 926 5.46 -51.46 26.03
CA SER A 926 4.70 -52.14 24.93
C SER A 926 3.39 -51.42 24.49
N ALA A 927 2.77 -51.56 23.30
CA ALA A 927 3.02 -52.18 21.97
C ALA A 927 1.86 -51.71 21.00
N LEU A 928 1.77 -51.88 19.66
CA LEU A 928 2.54 -52.49 18.55
C LEU A 928 2.01 -51.92 17.17
N GLN A 929 2.50 -52.45 16.02
CA GLN A 929 2.12 -52.16 14.59
C GLN A 929 2.65 -50.82 14.02
N LYS A 930 3.41 -50.71 12.89
CA LYS A 930 3.43 -51.33 11.53
C LYS A 930 2.46 -50.63 10.53
N GLU A 931 2.81 -50.30 9.27
CA GLU A 931 4.05 -50.54 8.48
C GLU A 931 4.21 -49.61 7.24
N ALA A 932 5.47 -49.48 6.75
CA ALA A 932 5.91 -49.41 5.33
C ALA A 932 5.54 -48.28 4.31
N ARG A 933 6.62 -47.58 3.86
CA ARG A 933 7.13 -47.42 2.45
C ARG A 933 6.68 -46.29 1.48
N CYS A 934 7.65 -46.02 0.58
CA CYS A 934 7.67 -45.20 -0.66
C CYS A 934 7.55 -43.68 -0.48
N LYS A 935 8.40 -42.80 -1.07
CA LYS A 935 9.15 -42.71 -2.35
C LYS A 935 8.30 -42.47 -3.61
N SER A 936 8.34 -41.24 -4.12
CA SER A 936 8.28 -40.93 -5.56
C SER A 936 8.79 -39.53 -5.88
N THR A 937 10.03 -39.44 -6.38
CA THR A 937 10.55 -38.27 -7.12
C THR A 937 10.15 -38.39 -8.60
N PRO A 938 9.50 -37.39 -9.21
CA PRO A 938 9.58 -37.14 -10.65
C PRO A 938 10.89 -36.40 -10.99
N PRO A 939 11.29 -36.28 -12.27
CA PRO A 939 12.71 -36.25 -12.63
C PRO A 939 13.37 -34.87 -12.61
N VAL A 940 14.67 -34.87 -12.29
CA VAL A 940 15.60 -33.90 -12.84
C VAL A 940 15.67 -34.12 -14.35
N LEU A 941 15.51 -33.06 -15.13
CA LEU A 941 16.09 -32.95 -16.47
C LEU A 941 17.26 -31.98 -16.38
N ASP A 942 18.43 -32.45 -16.77
CA ASP A 942 19.69 -31.74 -16.60
C ASP A 942 19.81 -30.49 -17.49
N GLY A 943 20.71 -29.58 -17.10
CA GLY A 943 21.29 -28.60 -18.03
C GLY A 943 20.90 -27.15 -17.81
N ILE A 944 21.43 -26.53 -16.74
CA ILE A 944 22.35 -25.37 -16.80
C ILE A 944 22.85 -25.11 -15.37
N SER A 945 24.17 -25.12 -15.17
CA SER A 945 24.79 -24.75 -13.89
C SER A 945 24.93 -23.23 -13.81
N VAL A 946 24.15 -22.59 -12.92
CA VAL A 946 24.47 -21.24 -12.44
C VAL A 946 25.28 -21.40 -11.15
N GLY A 947 26.50 -20.86 -11.15
CA GLY A 947 27.44 -20.98 -10.04
C GLY A 947 27.07 -20.12 -8.82
N GLU A 948 27.80 -20.34 -7.73
CA GLU A 948 27.59 -19.71 -6.43
C GLU A 948 27.82 -18.18 -6.46
N MET A 949 26.74 -17.39 -6.50
CA MET A 949 26.76 -15.95 -6.20
C MET A 949 25.52 -15.54 -5.39
N THR A 950 25.47 -15.92 -4.12
CA THR A 950 24.48 -15.44 -3.14
C THR A 950 25.03 -14.30 -2.31
N ALA A 951 25.09 -13.11 -2.91
CA ALA A 951 25.11 -11.87 -2.12
C ALA A 951 23.78 -11.77 -1.34
N SER A 952 23.83 -11.51 -0.04
CA SER A 952 22.62 -11.38 0.77
C SER A 952 21.87 -10.10 0.40
N LEU A 953 20.76 -10.27 -0.33
CA LEU A 953 19.77 -9.23 -0.54
C LEU A 953 19.26 -8.72 0.81
N THR A 954 18.98 -7.42 0.93
CA THR A 954 18.27 -6.89 2.11
C THR A 954 16.82 -7.37 2.12
N PRO A 955 16.11 -7.41 3.27
CA PRO A 955 14.70 -7.84 3.30
C PRO A 955 13.75 -7.02 2.41
N ILE A 956 14.10 -5.77 2.08
CA ILE A 956 13.37 -4.93 1.12
C ILE A 956 13.69 -5.38 -0.32
N GLU A 957 14.98 -5.57 -0.66
CA GLU A 957 15.38 -6.15 -1.94
C GLU A 957 14.75 -7.55 -2.11
N GLU A 958 14.81 -8.47 -1.13
CA GLU A 958 14.14 -9.78 -1.16
C GLU A 958 12.63 -9.67 -1.40
N THR A 959 11.93 -8.81 -0.64
CA THR A 959 10.47 -8.64 -0.80
C THR A 959 10.12 -8.14 -2.20
N ILE A 960 10.87 -7.18 -2.74
CA ILE A 960 10.67 -6.66 -4.09
C ILE A 960 10.99 -7.75 -5.13
N PHE A 961 12.17 -8.37 -5.06
CA PHE A 961 12.68 -9.39 -5.99
C PHE A 961 11.74 -10.60 -6.05
N MET A 962 11.24 -11.08 -4.91
CA MET A 962 10.24 -12.16 -4.83
C MET A 962 8.88 -11.73 -5.42
N SER A 963 8.43 -10.49 -5.19
CA SER A 963 7.17 -9.98 -5.78
C SER A 963 7.25 -9.70 -7.29
N VAL A 964 8.45 -9.50 -7.84
CA VAL A 964 8.70 -9.04 -9.22
C VAL A 964 9.13 -10.18 -10.15
N ILE A 965 9.89 -11.18 -9.68
CA ILE A 965 10.55 -12.18 -10.55
C ILE A 965 9.79 -13.51 -10.62
N GLY A 966 8.73 -13.70 -9.82
CA GLY A 966 7.77 -14.79 -10.01
C GLY A 966 8.32 -16.20 -9.82
N LYS A 967 9.42 -16.37 -9.07
CA LYS A 967 9.93 -17.68 -8.64
C LYS A 967 9.37 -18.03 -7.25
N PRO A 968 8.80 -19.22 -7.05
CA PRO A 968 8.51 -19.73 -5.71
C PRO A 968 9.83 -20.01 -4.96
N PRO A 969 9.80 -20.13 -3.62
CA PRO A 969 10.97 -20.52 -2.84
C PRO A 969 11.49 -21.91 -3.23
N LEU A 970 12.80 -22.10 -3.06
CA LEU A 970 13.50 -23.40 -3.08
C LEU A 970 13.56 -24.01 -1.68
#